data_AF-A0A9J7MKD4-F1
#
_entry.id   AF-A0A9J7MKD4-F1
#
_cell.length_a   1.000
_cell.length_b   1.000
_cell.length_c   1.000
_cell.angle_alpha   90.00
_cell.angle_beta   90.00
_cell.angle_gamma   90.00
#
_symmetry.space_group_name_H-M   'P 1'
#
loop_
_entity.id
_entity.type
_entity.pdbx_description
1 polymer ?
#
loop_
_entity_poly.entity_id
_entity_poly.type
_entity_poly.pdbx_seq_one_letter_code
_entity_poly.pdbx_strand_id
1 'polypeptide(L)'
;MRTLKAIPDGDGQKGEHTLPTFSYLLYDEHLLLSAVCNSGVRHFSRAQRLVCCLTQITLWMLGSAMWYGVTAGPDIVLLDTGVIRLRLSDLFSSAATSFTVSLPVYVILVPMFCKQLPLVEQVSSSASTRRFPYKKMAWILAILTSVSSSFFVIVYSLQFGAKGSQAWLKDFVLTFMLSTFLLEPIQIFLVSYFQAVIIKPVLEPVTSRVRRVLGMKTVKKEPVPIEIVHKYNDKYEVPAARVLPPKPKKADHDPNWPERMTQGRDILVRLVLLLIFSLTYFYIGVLDTDVNAYYVKTSLQNSLLTGHEEVTSVDGAWKWLSSELMPSLHPERGYSGKKLRWLDKQFPVGTNAFRIGPVRLERTTIYPDDPIDSDLERSGSKLYPELTVRQRDDAVERLSGVRCSHIWNTSSSDDIRNGTINGTAECYTTLDLPRNVGQAVAMIDLLKQNNWILMVSDTLILRANFYHPDVKLFSTVVITLQYIPGGAVELQPNIQTFRLFQYQTTDDFVQMLFHILFLVFYIYNILHEIWGIRKNGRVYFSSFWNILVLCGIGLSTAVIVTFGLRYFSAADALADIQQAQGLHGIDEFIDISAASQWDATFKSILSFSIFISTFSILRVLNFSKNVATVFTLPRLMYREAFGFLTYMFILLLSFTICGVLIFGKHMKSFSAFKETSYVLFELSLGRAFGDVFGEDIKRVDSVLGPLYYATFVLVFICCLVNLGVGMLCNWLSYCQTSDDIEVDTAMGDYFWNSFRSLLGMRHETQVFDDEAPLPDHYIDETIQRTESVLQEVDRVTGLMYKFECRGFPELKVKDTAGGSGLKI
;
A
#
# COMPACT_ATOMS: atom_id res chain seq x y z
N MET A 1 23.93 -9.48 33.20
CA MET A 1 24.95 -8.65 33.86
C MET A 1 26.22 -9.47 33.94
N ARG A 2 27.39 -8.93 33.54
CA ARG A 2 28.71 -9.55 33.77
C ARG A 2 29.47 -8.66 34.74
N THR A 3 29.95 -9.23 35.84
CA THR A 3 30.80 -8.56 36.82
C THR A 3 32.26 -8.83 36.44
N LEU A 4 33.02 -7.79 36.10
CA LEU A 4 34.47 -7.89 35.96
C LEU A 4 35.09 -7.58 37.32
N LYS A 5 35.82 -8.55 37.87
CA LYS A 5 36.57 -8.40 39.13
C LYS A 5 38.00 -8.04 38.75
N ALA A 6 38.46 -6.83 39.07
CA ALA A 6 39.87 -6.47 38.92
C ALA A 6 40.71 -7.19 39.99
N ILE A 7 41.88 -7.70 39.59
CA ILE A 7 42.87 -8.33 40.48
C ILE A 7 43.61 -7.20 41.23
N PRO A 8 43.87 -7.32 42.56
CA PRO A 8 44.36 -6.22 43.37
C PRO A 8 45.87 -6.05 43.27
N ASP A 9 46.32 -4.80 43.08
CA ASP A 9 47.63 -4.33 43.54
C ASP A 9 47.40 -3.21 44.55
N GLY A 10 47.80 -3.45 45.81
CA GLY A 10 48.08 -2.45 46.85
C GLY A 10 46.94 -1.50 47.29
N ASP A 11 46.48 -1.70 48.54
CA ASP A 11 45.60 -0.81 49.31
C ASP A 11 44.13 -0.63 48.85
N GLY A 12 43.29 -1.57 49.31
CA GLY A 12 42.25 -1.17 50.24
C GLY A 12 40.97 -0.48 49.74
N GLN A 13 40.51 -0.67 48.50
CA GLN A 13 39.08 -0.48 48.17
C GLN A 13 38.63 -1.35 46.98
N LYS A 14 37.74 -2.33 47.25
CA LYS A 14 37.08 -3.11 46.18
C LYS A 14 36.04 -2.23 45.48
N GLY A 15 36.39 -1.66 44.33
CA GLY A 15 35.42 -1.12 43.39
C GLY A 15 34.84 -2.25 42.51
N GLU A 16 33.65 -2.75 42.83
CA GLU A 16 32.90 -3.61 41.90
C GLU A 16 32.26 -2.76 40.80
N HIS A 17 32.92 -2.67 39.64
CA HIS A 17 32.35 -2.01 38.47
C HIS A 17 31.40 -2.98 37.75
N THR A 18 30.10 -2.75 37.91
CA THR A 18 29.05 -3.49 37.19
C THR A 18 28.78 -2.83 35.84
N LEU A 19 29.19 -3.49 34.75
CA LEU A 19 28.87 -3.03 33.39
C LEU A 19 27.50 -3.58 32.95
N PRO A 20 26.59 -2.72 32.44
CA PRO A 20 25.31 -3.18 31.90
C PRO A 20 25.52 -4.04 30.64
N THR A 21 24.67 -5.05 30.46
CA THR A 21 24.72 -5.94 29.28
C THR A 21 24.18 -5.19 28.05
N PHE A 22 24.75 -5.39 26.87
CA PHE A 22 24.33 -4.71 25.62
C PHE A 22 22.81 -4.82 25.34
N SER A 23 22.21 -5.99 25.59
CA SER A 23 20.77 -6.19 25.45
C SER A 23 19.94 -5.32 26.41
N TYR A 24 20.41 -5.10 27.64
CA TYR A 24 19.73 -4.26 28.63
C TYR A 24 19.74 -2.78 28.20
N LEU A 25 20.88 -2.29 27.70
CA LEU A 25 21.01 -0.93 27.19
C LEU A 25 20.09 -0.67 25.98
N LEU A 26 20.03 -1.61 25.03
CA LEU A 26 19.17 -1.46 23.85
C LEU A 26 17.67 -1.48 24.20
N TYR A 27 17.22 -2.35 25.09
CA TYR A 27 15.79 -2.45 25.40
C TYR A 27 15.28 -1.37 26.36
N ASP A 28 16.08 -0.92 27.33
CA ASP A 28 15.64 0.04 28.35
C ASP A 28 16.08 1.48 28.07
N GLU A 29 17.27 1.72 27.50
CA GLU A 29 17.84 3.07 27.32
C GLU A 29 17.64 3.64 25.91
N HIS A 30 17.48 2.81 24.87
CA HIS A 30 17.20 3.30 23.51
C HIS A 30 15.78 3.87 23.42
N LEU A 31 15.61 5.19 23.31
CA LEU A 31 14.31 5.85 23.46
C LEU A 31 13.20 5.28 22.57
N LEU A 32 13.48 5.07 21.27
CA LEU A 32 12.49 4.53 20.33
C LEU A 32 12.12 3.06 20.63
N LEU A 33 13.12 2.18 20.75
CA LEU A 33 12.92 0.76 21.05
C LEU A 33 12.29 0.57 22.44
N SER A 34 12.67 1.40 23.41
CA SER A 34 12.17 1.44 24.77
C SER A 34 10.74 2.02 24.86
N ALA A 35 10.33 2.86 23.91
CA ALA A 35 8.92 3.27 23.78
C ALA A 35 8.04 2.14 23.24
N VAL A 36 8.55 1.37 22.27
CA VAL A 36 7.80 0.28 21.60
C VAL A 36 7.79 -1.02 22.41
N CYS A 37 8.92 -1.40 23.01
CA CYS A 37 9.14 -2.73 23.60
C CYS A 37 9.02 -2.80 25.13
N ASN A 38 8.94 -1.69 25.87
CA ASN A 38 9.08 -1.75 27.33
C ASN A 38 7.91 -2.41 28.06
N SER A 39 8.26 -3.27 29.01
CA SER A 39 7.39 -4.06 29.91
C SER A 39 7.03 -3.35 31.23
N GLY A 40 6.72 -2.05 31.22
CA GLY A 40 6.01 -1.41 32.34
C GLY A 40 6.80 -1.16 33.64
N VAL A 41 8.10 -0.86 33.56
CA VAL A 41 8.89 -0.51 34.76
C VAL A 41 8.71 0.98 35.15
N ARG A 42 8.37 1.22 36.43
CA ARG A 42 7.73 2.44 37.00
C ARG A 42 8.54 3.76 37.01
N HIS A 43 9.76 3.82 36.46
CA HIS A 43 10.61 5.01 36.58
C HIS A 43 10.48 6.02 35.42
N PHE A 44 10.04 5.58 34.23
CA PHE A 44 9.93 6.42 33.04
C PHE A 44 8.72 5.99 32.21
N SER A 45 7.65 6.79 32.19
CA SER A 45 6.38 6.39 31.56
C SER A 45 6.46 6.41 30.03
N ARG A 46 5.72 5.54 29.34
CA ARG A 46 5.70 5.50 27.87
C ARG A 46 5.34 6.85 27.24
N ALA A 47 4.42 7.61 27.86
CA ALA A 47 4.11 8.99 27.45
C ALA A 47 5.32 9.94 27.54
N GLN A 48 6.11 9.84 28.62
CA GLN A 48 7.35 10.62 28.76
C GLN A 48 8.39 10.20 27.71
N ARG A 49 8.47 8.90 27.38
CA ARG A 49 9.36 8.40 26.31
C ARG A 49 8.94 8.90 24.94
N LEU A 50 7.65 8.84 24.62
CA LEU A 50 7.11 9.32 23.35
C LEU A 50 7.34 10.82 23.17
N VAL A 51 7.19 11.61 24.23
CA VAL A 51 7.46 13.05 24.18
C VAL A 51 8.95 13.32 23.98
N CYS A 52 9.82 12.54 24.63
CA CYS A 52 11.25 12.63 24.38
C CYS A 52 11.62 12.16 22.94
N CYS A 53 10.94 11.15 22.40
CA CYS A 53 11.09 10.72 21.00
C CYS A 53 10.61 11.83 20.04
N LEU A 54 9.49 12.48 20.33
CA LEU A 54 8.98 13.60 19.54
C LEU A 54 9.97 14.77 19.54
N THR A 55 10.51 15.14 20.70
CA THR A 55 11.56 16.17 20.78
C THR A 55 12.82 15.76 20.03
N GLN A 56 13.17 14.48 20.06
CA GLN A 56 14.33 13.96 19.36
C GLN A 56 14.15 13.99 17.84
N ILE A 57 12.99 13.56 17.33
CA ILE A 57 12.67 13.59 15.89
C ILE A 57 12.64 15.02 15.36
N THR A 58 11.99 15.94 16.09
CA THR A 58 11.90 17.35 15.69
C THR A 58 13.26 18.05 15.73
N LEU A 59 14.12 17.73 16.71
CA LEU A 59 15.50 18.19 16.76
C LEU A 59 16.37 17.54 15.67
N TRP A 60 16.13 16.28 15.29
CA TRP A 60 16.81 15.64 14.16
C TRP A 60 16.43 16.27 12.83
N MET A 61 15.16 16.61 12.63
CA MET A 61 14.73 17.37 11.45
C MET A 61 15.39 18.75 11.41
N LEU A 62 15.45 19.45 12.54
CA LEU A 62 16.14 20.74 12.59
C LEU A 62 17.64 20.59 12.32
N GLY A 63 18.28 19.59 12.94
CA GLY A 63 19.69 19.31 12.74
C GLY A 63 20.00 19.00 11.29
N SER A 64 19.24 18.11 10.65
CA SER A 64 19.48 17.72 9.26
C SER A 64 19.28 18.90 8.30
N ALA A 65 18.36 19.82 8.61
CA ALA A 65 18.21 21.07 7.86
C ALA A 65 19.40 22.01 8.06
N MET A 66 19.92 22.12 9.29
CA MET A 66 21.06 22.99 9.62
C MET A 66 22.36 22.57 8.91
N TRP A 67 22.60 21.26 8.82
CA TRP A 67 23.81 20.71 8.18
C TRP A 67 23.59 20.34 6.71
N TYR A 68 22.46 20.73 6.11
CA TYR A 68 22.15 20.44 4.72
C TYR A 68 23.06 21.24 3.78
N GLY A 69 23.78 20.56 2.89
CA GLY A 69 24.69 21.19 1.92
C GLY A 69 26.06 21.61 2.46
N VAL A 70 26.41 21.26 3.70
CA VAL A 70 27.75 21.53 4.27
C VAL A 70 28.73 20.44 3.81
N THR A 71 29.74 20.81 3.02
CA THR A 71 30.76 19.88 2.50
C THR A 71 31.99 19.86 3.41
N ALA A 72 32.29 18.70 4.01
CA ALA A 72 33.45 18.47 4.88
C ALA A 72 34.51 17.59 4.19
N GLY A 73 34.92 17.95 2.96
CA GLY A 73 35.92 17.22 2.18
C GLY A 73 35.51 16.97 0.72
N PRO A 74 36.25 16.13 -0.04
CA PRO A 74 35.88 15.78 -1.41
C PRO A 74 34.57 15.00 -1.47
N ASP A 75 33.67 15.38 -2.38
CA ASP A 75 32.36 14.76 -2.61
C ASP A 75 32.50 13.37 -3.26
N ILE A 76 32.86 12.39 -2.44
CA ILE A 76 32.89 10.99 -2.87
C ILE A 76 31.48 10.41 -2.68
N VAL A 77 30.90 9.94 -3.79
CA VAL A 77 29.63 9.20 -3.79
C VAL A 77 29.92 7.75 -3.40
N LEU A 78 29.40 7.28 -2.26
CA LEU A 78 29.57 5.89 -1.82
C LEU A 78 28.52 4.95 -2.41
N LEU A 79 27.31 5.45 -2.64
CA LEU A 79 26.20 4.66 -3.19
C LEU A 79 25.25 5.59 -3.96
N ASP A 80 24.98 5.28 -5.23
CA ASP A 80 23.97 5.95 -6.05
C ASP A 80 22.93 4.92 -6.47
N THR A 81 21.73 4.98 -5.89
CA THR A 81 20.60 4.09 -6.21
C THR A 81 19.46 4.83 -6.91
N GLY A 82 19.74 5.99 -7.53
CA GLY A 82 18.78 6.83 -8.28
C GLY A 82 17.71 7.53 -7.42
N VAL A 83 17.18 6.84 -6.40
CA VAL A 83 16.24 7.36 -5.39
C VAL A 83 16.99 7.81 -4.13
N ILE A 84 18.10 7.15 -3.79
CA ILE A 84 18.94 7.44 -2.62
C ILE A 84 20.38 7.63 -3.09
N ARG A 85 20.96 8.82 -2.84
CA ARG A 85 22.38 9.08 -3.04
C ARG A 85 23.04 9.24 -1.69
N LEU A 86 23.91 8.30 -1.30
CA LEU A 86 24.71 8.42 -0.10
C LEU A 86 26.07 9.04 -0.45
N ARG A 87 26.24 10.30 -0.07
CA ARG A 87 27.54 10.99 -0.15
C ARG A 87 28.25 10.95 1.20
N LEU A 88 29.57 11.08 1.17
CA LEU A 88 30.37 11.25 2.39
C LEU A 88 29.97 12.50 3.19
N SER A 89 29.53 13.57 2.51
CA SER A 89 28.93 14.76 3.13
C SER A 89 27.68 14.44 3.95
N ASP A 90 26.86 13.49 3.48
CA ASP A 90 25.59 13.13 4.12
C ASP A 90 25.83 12.30 5.38
N LEU A 91 26.86 11.46 5.37
CA LEU A 91 27.30 10.71 6.55
C LEU A 91 27.91 11.64 7.61
N PHE A 92 28.68 12.65 7.20
CA PHE A 92 29.18 13.69 8.11
C PHE A 92 28.04 14.50 8.73
N SER A 93 27.09 14.96 7.90
CA SER A 93 25.88 15.64 8.36
C SER A 93 25.08 14.77 9.33
N SER A 94 24.91 13.47 9.03
CA SER A 94 24.28 12.48 9.91
C SER A 94 24.99 12.34 11.26
N ALA A 95 26.32 12.26 11.27
CA ALA A 95 27.09 12.14 12.50
C ALA A 95 27.03 13.42 13.35
N ALA A 96 27.17 14.59 12.70
CA ALA A 96 27.09 15.89 13.36
C ALA A 96 25.71 16.13 13.99
N THR A 97 24.64 15.87 13.22
CA THR A 97 23.25 15.96 13.72
C THR A 97 23.00 15.03 14.89
N SER A 98 23.38 13.76 14.76
CA SER A 98 23.23 12.76 15.82
C SER A 98 23.93 13.19 17.10
N PHE A 99 25.16 13.70 17.01
CA PHE A 99 25.88 14.24 18.18
C PHE A 99 25.17 15.43 18.82
N THR A 100 24.76 16.44 18.02
CA THR A 100 24.08 17.64 18.54
C THR A 100 22.73 17.36 19.19
N VAL A 101 22.01 16.34 18.71
CA VAL A 101 20.68 15.97 19.21
C VAL A 101 20.77 15.07 20.44
N SER A 102 21.76 14.17 20.49
CA SER A 102 21.93 13.22 21.60
C SER A 102 22.16 13.93 22.94
N LEU A 103 22.90 15.04 22.95
CA LEU A 103 23.32 15.76 24.15
C LEU A 103 22.12 16.35 24.93
N PRO A 104 21.23 17.20 24.36
CA PRO A 104 20.08 17.74 25.08
C PRO A 104 19.04 16.67 25.47
N VAL A 105 18.85 15.62 24.67
CA VAL A 105 17.83 14.60 24.94
C VAL A 105 18.30 13.62 26.03
N TYR A 106 19.45 12.96 25.84
CA TYR A 106 19.90 11.90 26.73
C TYR A 106 20.62 12.41 27.99
N VAL A 107 21.25 13.61 27.95
CA VAL A 107 21.97 14.17 29.11
C VAL A 107 21.09 15.07 29.97
N ILE A 108 20.10 15.76 29.37
CA ILE A 108 19.27 16.74 30.09
C ILE A 108 17.85 16.22 30.29
N LEU A 109 17.11 15.93 29.21
CA LEU A 109 15.68 15.55 29.29
C LEU A 109 15.46 14.20 29.99
N VAL A 110 16.16 13.14 29.59
CA VAL A 110 15.99 11.79 30.16
C VAL A 110 16.28 11.77 31.68
N PRO A 111 17.40 12.32 32.17
CA PRO A 111 17.67 12.35 33.62
C PRO A 111 16.68 13.22 34.41
N MET A 112 16.13 14.28 33.82
CA MET A 112 15.10 15.10 34.46
C MET A 112 13.78 14.35 34.67
N PHE A 113 13.42 13.44 33.76
CA PHE A 113 12.27 12.55 33.93
C PHE A 113 12.57 11.36 34.85
N CYS A 114 13.79 10.83 34.85
CA CYS A 114 14.20 9.64 35.62
C CYS A 114 14.58 9.90 37.09
N LYS A 115 14.84 11.14 37.54
CA LYS A 115 15.14 11.44 38.95
C LYS A 115 13.93 11.16 39.86
N GLN A 116 13.87 9.97 40.45
CA GLN A 116 13.14 9.66 41.68
C GLN A 116 14.14 9.43 42.82
N LEU A 117 13.99 10.16 43.93
CA LEU A 117 14.69 9.84 45.18
C LEU A 117 14.16 8.48 45.70
N PRO A 118 15.01 7.57 46.23
CA PRO A 118 14.56 6.29 46.76
C PRO A 118 13.56 6.47 47.91
N LEU A 119 12.53 5.61 47.94
CA LEU A 119 11.41 5.60 48.90
C LEU A 119 11.83 5.67 50.39
N VAL A 120 13.05 5.23 50.72
CA VAL A 120 13.61 5.27 52.09
C VAL A 120 13.83 6.71 52.59
N GLU A 121 14.02 7.70 51.71
CA GLU A 121 14.11 9.13 52.08
C GLU A 121 12.74 9.84 52.14
N GLN A 122 11.66 9.22 51.65
CA GLN A 122 10.31 9.81 51.72
C GLN A 122 9.69 9.74 53.12
N VAL A 123 10.06 8.76 53.94
CA VAL A 123 9.53 8.62 55.31
C VAL A 123 10.26 9.55 56.30
N SER A 124 11.51 9.93 56.03
CA SER A 124 12.35 10.67 56.99
C SER A 124 12.38 12.20 56.82
N SER A 125 11.75 12.75 55.77
CA SER A 125 11.78 14.20 55.50
C SER A 125 10.39 14.82 55.45
N SER A 126 9.72 14.87 56.61
CA SER A 126 8.56 15.73 56.87
C SER A 126 8.94 17.19 57.13
N ALA A 127 10.22 17.58 56.99
CA ALA A 127 10.66 18.96 57.17
C ALA A 127 10.61 19.73 55.85
N SER A 128 9.68 20.69 55.80
CA SER A 128 9.47 21.75 54.81
C SER A 128 10.76 22.29 54.16
N THR A 129 11.03 21.87 52.92
CA THR A 129 11.73 22.69 51.92
C THR A 129 10.99 22.56 50.59
N ARG A 130 10.70 23.70 49.96
CA ARG A 130 9.96 23.84 48.70
C ARG A 130 10.52 22.88 47.64
N ARG A 131 9.83 21.76 47.38
CA ARG A 131 10.24 20.77 46.37
C ARG A 131 10.04 21.38 44.97
N PHE A 132 11.12 21.65 44.25
CA PHE A 132 11.06 22.10 42.85
C PHE A 132 10.36 21.06 41.97
N PRO A 133 9.37 21.42 41.13
CA PRO A 133 8.59 20.47 40.33
C PRO A 133 9.34 20.07 39.04
N TYR A 134 10.45 19.35 39.17
CA TYR A 134 11.32 18.94 38.05
C TYR A 134 10.56 18.28 36.88
N LYS A 135 9.52 17.48 37.18
CA LYS A 135 8.69 16.84 36.15
C LYS A 135 7.88 17.84 35.32
N LYS A 136 7.27 18.85 35.97
CA LYS A 136 6.51 19.89 35.25
C LYS A 136 7.43 20.73 34.37
N MET A 137 8.63 21.03 34.86
CA MET A 137 9.65 21.76 34.10
C MET A 137 10.18 20.94 32.91
N ALA A 138 10.36 19.62 33.07
CA ALA A 138 10.76 18.74 31.97
C ALA A 138 9.69 18.68 30.85
N TRP A 139 8.40 18.64 31.20
CA TRP A 139 7.31 18.72 30.23
C TRP A 139 7.27 20.07 29.49
N ILE A 140 7.40 21.18 30.22
CA ILE A 140 7.43 22.52 29.62
C ILE A 140 8.63 22.65 28.67
N LEU A 141 9.81 22.19 29.10
CA LEU A 141 11.02 22.22 28.29
C LEU A 141 10.87 21.39 27.02
N ALA A 142 10.35 20.15 27.13
CA ALA A 142 10.13 19.28 25.98
C ALA A 142 9.18 19.92 24.95
N ILE A 143 8.03 20.44 25.40
CA ILE A 143 7.07 21.12 24.52
C ILE A 143 7.70 22.34 23.86
N LEU A 144 8.40 23.18 24.62
CA LEU A 144 9.04 24.38 24.09
C LEU A 144 10.13 24.04 23.05
N THR A 145 10.94 23.01 23.30
CA THR A 145 11.96 22.54 22.34
C THR A 145 11.36 21.95 21.08
N SER A 146 10.24 21.21 21.18
CA SER A 146 9.55 20.65 20.01
C SER A 146 8.88 21.74 19.15
N VAL A 147 8.22 22.72 19.79
CA VAL A 147 7.57 23.84 19.09
C VAL A 147 8.60 24.74 18.42
N SER A 148 9.68 25.08 19.12
CA SER A 148 10.75 25.92 18.55
C SER A 148 11.46 25.22 17.38
N SER A 149 11.81 23.94 17.51
CA SER A 149 12.43 23.19 16.42
C SER A 149 11.52 23.06 15.20
N SER A 150 10.22 22.77 15.41
CA SER A 150 9.24 22.71 14.32
C SER A 150 9.11 24.05 13.59
N PHE A 151 9.10 25.17 14.31
CA PHE A 151 9.09 26.50 13.71
C PHE A 151 10.31 26.74 12.81
N PHE A 152 11.52 26.42 13.28
CA PHE A 152 12.73 26.59 12.48
C PHE A 152 12.79 25.66 11.27
N VAL A 153 12.29 24.42 11.37
CA VAL A 153 12.17 23.53 10.21
C VAL A 153 11.27 24.14 9.14
N ILE A 154 10.15 24.74 9.53
CA ILE A 154 9.27 25.45 8.58
C ILE A 154 10.02 26.61 7.92
N VAL A 155 10.76 27.41 8.68
CA VAL A 155 11.57 28.51 8.12
C VAL A 155 12.61 28.00 7.12
N TYR A 156 13.34 26.94 7.44
CA TYR A 156 14.29 26.31 6.51
C TYR A 156 13.61 25.76 5.26
N SER A 157 12.44 25.13 5.40
CA SER A 157 11.68 24.63 4.24
C SER A 157 11.23 25.75 3.29
N LEU A 158 10.90 26.93 3.83
CA LEU A 158 10.60 28.11 3.02
C LEU A 158 11.83 28.65 2.31
N GLN A 159 13.01 28.62 2.93
CA GLN A 159 14.28 29.01 2.31
C GLN A 159 14.72 28.06 1.20
N PHE A 160 14.52 26.75 1.38
CA PHE A 160 14.88 25.73 0.36
C PHE A 160 13.95 25.72 -0.86
N GLY A 161 12.74 26.26 -0.72
CA GLY A 161 11.69 26.16 -1.73
C GLY A 161 11.19 24.72 -1.92
N ALA A 162 10.23 24.52 -2.83
CA ALA A 162 9.53 23.25 -2.98
C ALA A 162 10.45 22.09 -3.43
N LYS A 163 11.29 22.31 -4.44
CA LYS A 163 12.20 21.27 -4.96
C LYS A 163 13.33 20.94 -3.96
N GLY A 164 13.89 21.95 -3.30
CA GLY A 164 14.93 21.76 -2.28
C GLY A 164 14.40 21.03 -1.05
N SER A 165 13.19 21.39 -0.58
CA SER A 165 12.55 20.71 0.55
C SER A 165 12.23 19.24 0.25
N GLN A 166 11.82 18.90 -0.97
CA GLN A 166 11.58 17.51 -1.36
C GLN A 166 12.86 16.68 -1.41
N ALA A 167 13.99 17.25 -1.86
CA ALA A 167 15.29 16.58 -1.86
C ALA A 167 15.78 16.36 -0.42
N TRP A 168 15.79 17.43 0.39
CA TRP A 168 16.18 17.36 1.80
C TRP A 168 15.32 16.37 2.61
N LEU A 169 14.01 16.29 2.37
CA LEU A 169 13.14 15.37 3.09
C LEU A 169 13.50 13.91 2.81
N LYS A 170 13.86 13.57 1.57
CA LYS A 170 14.33 12.22 1.22
C LYS A 170 15.63 11.88 1.93
N ASP A 171 16.59 12.81 1.92
CA ASP A 171 17.89 12.65 2.59
C ASP A 171 17.73 12.56 4.12
N PHE A 172 16.80 13.32 4.70
CA PHE A 172 16.44 13.24 6.12
C PHE A 172 15.91 11.86 6.49
N VAL A 173 14.95 11.30 5.73
CA VAL A 173 14.35 9.98 6.05
C VAL A 173 15.43 8.90 6.07
N LEU A 174 16.34 8.92 5.10
CA LEU A 174 17.47 8.01 5.05
C LEU A 174 18.43 8.20 6.23
N THR A 175 18.78 9.44 6.52
CA THR A 175 19.67 9.84 7.63
C THR A 175 19.08 9.47 8.99
N PHE A 176 17.76 9.61 9.15
CA PHE A 176 17.01 9.22 10.33
C PHE A 176 17.06 7.71 10.55
N MET A 177 16.88 6.91 9.50
CA MET A 177 16.98 5.45 9.59
C MET A 177 18.40 5.00 9.96
N LEU A 178 19.42 5.58 9.31
CA LEU A 178 20.83 5.27 9.59
C LEU A 178 21.20 5.63 11.04
N SER A 179 20.78 6.80 11.51
CA SER A 179 21.07 7.25 12.87
C SER A 179 20.34 6.44 13.95
N THR A 180 19.06 6.15 13.75
CA THR A 180 18.23 5.36 14.69
C THR A 180 18.75 3.93 14.83
N PHE A 181 19.08 3.25 13.73
CA PHE A 181 19.45 1.83 13.80
C PHE A 181 20.95 1.58 14.07
N LEU A 182 21.84 2.51 13.69
CA LEU A 182 23.29 2.31 13.82
C LEU A 182 23.94 3.24 14.85
N LEU A 183 23.75 4.55 14.74
CA LEU A 183 24.50 5.53 15.55
C LEU A 183 23.99 5.63 16.98
N GLU A 184 22.68 5.57 17.21
CA GLU A 184 22.08 5.64 18.54
C GLU A 184 22.54 4.51 19.48
N PRO A 185 22.52 3.21 19.08
CA PRO A 185 23.06 2.12 19.90
C PRO A 185 24.50 2.36 20.35
N ILE A 186 25.34 2.86 19.45
CA ILE A 186 26.76 3.13 19.71
C ILE A 186 26.89 4.29 20.72
N GLN A 187 26.14 5.36 20.53
CA GLN A 187 26.15 6.53 21.42
C GLN A 187 25.67 6.20 22.83
N ILE A 188 24.58 5.44 22.96
CA ILE A 188 24.04 5.01 24.27
C ILE A 188 25.07 4.15 25.00
N PHE A 189 25.76 3.27 24.28
CA PHE A 189 26.86 2.47 24.84
C PHE A 189 28.01 3.36 25.33
N LEU A 190 28.44 4.36 24.53
CA LEU A 190 29.50 5.29 24.93
C LEU A 190 29.11 6.17 26.13
N VAL A 191 27.89 6.71 26.15
CA VAL A 191 27.38 7.54 27.26
C VAL A 191 27.26 6.74 28.55
N SER A 192 26.74 5.52 28.49
CA SER A 192 26.63 4.64 29.67
C SER A 192 28.01 4.20 30.17
N TYR A 193 28.96 3.93 29.28
CA TYR A 193 30.36 3.67 29.63
C TYR A 193 31.02 4.89 30.30
N PHE A 194 30.87 6.08 29.71
CA PHE A 194 31.40 7.34 30.25
C PHE A 194 30.81 7.66 31.64
N GLN A 195 29.50 7.48 31.82
CA GLN A 195 28.84 7.64 33.12
C GLN A 195 29.36 6.65 34.16
N ALA A 196 29.63 5.40 33.77
CA ALA A 196 30.11 4.35 34.68
C ALA A 196 31.58 4.54 35.09
N VAL A 197 32.44 4.97 34.17
CA VAL A 197 33.90 5.03 34.36
C VAL A 197 34.38 6.39 34.85
N ILE A 198 33.74 7.49 34.45
CA ILE A 198 34.22 8.85 34.77
C ILE A 198 33.32 9.53 35.79
N ILE A 199 32.00 9.53 35.58
CA ILE A 199 31.07 10.31 36.42
C ILE A 199 30.88 9.65 37.79
N LYS A 200 30.60 8.35 37.84
CA LYS A 200 30.39 7.63 39.11
C LYS A 200 31.56 7.76 40.10
N PRO A 201 32.83 7.48 39.72
CA PRO A 201 33.94 7.58 40.66
C PRO A 201 34.27 9.01 41.11
N VAL A 202 33.90 10.04 40.33
CA VAL A 202 34.06 11.45 40.73
C VAL A 202 32.89 11.94 41.61
N LEU A 203 31.67 11.49 41.33
CA LEU A 203 30.46 11.97 41.99
C LEU A 203 30.21 11.30 43.35
N GLU A 204 30.57 10.02 43.52
CA GLU A 204 30.47 9.30 44.80
C GLU A 204 31.24 9.96 45.97
N PRO A 205 32.51 10.39 45.82
CA PRO A 205 33.24 11.05 46.89
C PRO A 205 32.73 12.47 47.19
N VAL A 206 32.17 13.18 46.20
CA VAL A 206 31.60 14.54 46.40
C VAL A 206 30.24 14.45 47.09
N THR A 207 29.36 13.57 46.62
CA THR A 207 28.02 13.38 47.20
C THR A 207 28.09 12.81 48.62
N SER A 208 29.02 11.89 48.89
CA SER A 208 29.25 11.38 50.24
C SER A 208 29.82 12.42 51.21
N ARG A 209 30.62 13.41 50.73
CA ARG A 209 31.05 14.56 51.54
C ARG A 209 29.90 15.52 51.83
N VAL A 210 29.13 15.91 50.81
CA VAL A 210 27.96 16.80 50.95
C VAL A 210 26.92 16.18 51.91
N ARG A 211 26.68 14.88 51.79
CA ARG A 211 25.76 14.12 52.65
C ARG A 211 26.22 14.04 54.11
N ARG A 212 27.54 14.00 54.35
CA ARG A 212 28.15 14.09 55.68
C ARG A 212 27.99 15.48 56.30
N VAL A 213 28.19 16.54 55.51
CA VAL A 213 28.01 17.94 55.94
C VAL A 213 26.54 18.25 56.25
N LEU A 214 25.60 17.63 55.53
CA LEU A 214 24.15 17.77 55.75
C LEU A 214 23.59 16.85 56.86
N GLY A 215 24.43 16.09 57.58
CA GLY A 215 23.98 15.30 58.73
C GLY A 215 23.02 14.14 58.41
N MET A 216 23.01 13.62 57.18
CA MET A 216 22.15 12.49 56.81
C MET A 216 22.78 11.17 57.29
N LYS A 217 22.12 10.44 58.19
CA LYS A 217 22.62 9.16 58.72
C LYS A 217 22.74 8.10 57.61
N THR A 218 23.95 7.59 57.40
CA THR A 218 24.21 6.45 56.54
C THR A 218 23.95 5.14 57.28
N VAL A 219 23.02 4.32 56.78
CA VAL A 219 22.94 2.90 57.18
C VAL A 219 24.19 2.21 56.60
N LYS A 220 25.15 1.86 57.46
CA LYS A 220 26.27 0.98 57.09
C LYS A 220 25.70 -0.41 56.77
N LYS A 221 25.84 -0.88 55.54
CA LYS A 221 25.77 -2.32 55.24
C LYS A 221 27.16 -2.89 55.46
N GLU A 222 27.37 -3.55 56.58
CA GLU A 222 28.55 -4.40 56.77
C GLU A 222 28.40 -5.67 55.92
N PRO A 223 29.43 -6.08 55.17
CA PRO A 223 29.39 -7.32 54.40
C PRO A 223 29.64 -8.49 55.34
N VAL A 224 28.62 -9.33 55.56
CA VAL A 224 28.76 -10.58 56.30
C VAL A 224 29.51 -11.60 55.42
N PRO A 225 30.54 -12.30 55.94
CA PRO A 225 31.26 -13.33 55.20
C PRO A 225 30.36 -14.53 54.84
N ILE A 226 30.65 -15.12 53.67
CA ILE A 226 29.76 -15.99 52.88
C ILE A 226 29.53 -17.40 53.49
N GLU A 227 30.07 -17.72 54.66
CA GLU A 227 30.18 -19.11 55.14
C GLU A 227 29.06 -19.61 56.06
N ILE A 228 28.03 -18.81 56.38
CA ILE A 228 26.97 -19.20 57.34
C ILE A 228 25.55 -19.07 56.73
N VAL A 229 25.32 -19.58 55.51
CA VAL A 229 24.02 -19.42 54.80
C VAL A 229 23.19 -20.72 54.71
N HIS A 230 23.58 -21.82 55.33
CA HIS A 230 22.86 -23.09 55.15
C HIS A 230 21.97 -23.60 56.29
N LYS A 231 21.63 -22.78 57.29
CA LYS A 231 20.70 -23.26 58.33
C LYS A 231 19.94 -22.18 59.07
N TYR A 232 19.08 -21.42 58.39
CA TYR A 232 17.91 -20.80 59.01
C TYR A 232 16.97 -20.31 57.91
N ASN A 233 15.94 -21.10 57.62
CA ASN A 233 14.90 -20.76 56.68
C ASN A 233 13.69 -20.29 57.51
N ASP A 234 13.65 -19.00 57.83
CA ASP A 234 12.43 -18.21 58.04
C ASP A 234 12.82 -16.77 58.40
N LYS A 235 12.29 -15.81 57.64
CA LYS A 235 12.52 -14.35 57.73
C LYS A 235 13.83 -13.85 57.12
N TYR A 236 13.94 -13.95 55.79
CA TYR A 236 14.74 -13.01 55.02
C TYR A 236 13.88 -11.82 54.58
N GLU A 237 14.28 -10.60 54.93
CA GLU A 237 13.91 -9.42 54.14
C GLU A 237 14.68 -9.49 52.83
N VAL A 238 13.98 -9.92 51.79
CA VAL A 238 14.45 -9.91 50.40
C VAL A 238 14.95 -8.49 50.08
N PRO A 239 16.16 -8.29 49.50
CA PRO A 239 16.55 -6.98 48.98
C PRO A 239 15.44 -6.52 48.06
N ALA A 240 14.81 -5.37 48.35
CA ALA A 240 13.59 -4.88 47.71
C ALA A 240 13.45 -5.46 46.31
N ALA A 241 12.62 -6.51 46.20
CA ALA A 241 12.38 -7.17 44.93
C ALA A 241 12.04 -6.05 43.95
N ARG A 242 12.63 -6.08 42.75
CA ARG A 242 12.13 -5.31 41.61
C ARG A 242 10.62 -5.43 41.72
N VAL A 243 9.93 -4.33 42.04
CA VAL A 243 8.48 -4.32 42.20
C VAL A 243 7.96 -4.51 40.78
N LEU A 244 7.96 -5.78 40.35
CA LEU A 244 7.10 -6.23 39.29
C LEU A 244 5.74 -5.68 39.70
N PRO A 245 5.03 -5.01 38.78
CA PRO A 245 3.67 -4.59 39.09
C PRO A 245 2.95 -5.80 39.70
N PRO A 246 2.10 -5.60 40.73
CA PRO A 246 1.19 -6.68 41.10
C PRO A 246 0.58 -7.15 39.78
N LYS A 247 0.67 -8.47 39.51
CA LYS A 247 -0.08 -9.06 38.38
C LYS A 247 -1.44 -8.38 38.42
N PRO A 248 -1.91 -7.75 37.33
CA PRO A 248 -3.21 -7.08 37.36
C PRO A 248 -4.15 -8.03 38.08
N LYS A 249 -4.79 -7.57 39.17
CA LYS A 249 -5.87 -8.34 39.80
C LYS A 249 -6.73 -8.76 38.61
N LYS A 250 -6.94 -10.06 38.44
CA LYS A 250 -7.80 -10.60 37.38
C LYS A 250 -9.11 -9.83 37.51
N ALA A 251 -9.27 -8.80 36.69
CA ALA A 251 -10.40 -7.91 36.77
C ALA A 251 -11.51 -8.66 36.09
N ASP A 252 -12.27 -9.46 36.84
CA ASP A 252 -13.51 -10.14 36.42
C ASP A 252 -13.55 -10.58 34.95
N HIS A 253 -12.42 -11.08 34.46
CA HIS A 253 -12.17 -11.22 33.04
C HIS A 253 -12.36 -12.68 32.71
N ASP A 254 -13.31 -12.92 31.81
CA ASP A 254 -13.43 -14.06 30.91
C ASP A 254 -12.23 -15.02 31.00
N PRO A 255 -12.42 -16.31 31.36
CA PRO A 255 -11.31 -17.27 31.54
C PRO A 255 -10.37 -17.38 30.32
N ASN A 256 -10.85 -16.97 29.15
CA ASN A 256 -10.14 -16.99 27.87
C ASN A 256 -9.33 -15.70 27.57
N TRP A 257 -9.25 -14.73 28.50
CA TRP A 257 -8.47 -13.50 28.35
C TRP A 257 -7.03 -13.70 27.82
N PRO A 258 -6.21 -14.62 28.35
CA PRO A 258 -4.85 -14.83 27.84
C PRO A 258 -4.84 -15.34 26.39
N GLU A 259 -5.81 -16.20 26.03
CA GLU A 259 -5.95 -16.73 24.68
C GLU A 259 -6.33 -15.63 23.68
N ARG A 260 -7.28 -14.76 24.05
CA ARG A 260 -7.65 -13.58 23.26
C ARG A 260 -6.47 -12.62 23.05
N MET A 261 -5.63 -12.46 24.06
CA MET A 261 -4.45 -11.60 23.97
C MET A 261 -3.38 -12.17 23.02
N THR A 262 -3.19 -13.50 23.01
CA THR A 262 -2.33 -14.16 22.01
C THR A 262 -2.90 -14.06 20.60
N GLN A 263 -4.21 -14.24 20.44
CA GLN A 263 -4.90 -14.10 19.15
C GLN A 263 -4.79 -12.68 18.59
N GLY A 264 -5.00 -11.65 19.42
CA GLY A 264 -4.85 -10.24 19.02
C GLY A 264 -3.42 -9.88 18.59
N ARG A 265 -2.40 -10.43 19.27
CA ARG A 265 -1.00 -10.26 18.86
C ARG A 265 -0.71 -10.94 17.52
N ASP A 266 -1.18 -12.16 17.32
CA ASP A 266 -0.95 -12.90 16.07
C ASP A 266 -1.61 -12.21 14.87
N ILE A 267 -2.78 -11.60 15.07
CA ILE A 267 -3.47 -10.81 14.04
C ILE A 267 -2.73 -9.51 13.73
N LEU A 268 -2.20 -8.81 14.74
CA LEU A 268 -1.36 -7.62 14.53
C LEU A 268 -0.08 -7.97 13.74
N VAL A 269 0.58 -9.08 14.05
CA VAL A 269 1.76 -9.52 13.30
C VAL A 269 1.40 -9.82 11.85
N ARG A 270 0.26 -10.49 11.60
CA ARG A 270 -0.25 -10.73 10.24
C ARG A 270 -0.56 -9.42 9.51
N LEU A 271 -1.11 -8.41 10.19
CA LEU A 271 -1.36 -7.08 9.61
C LEU A 271 -0.07 -6.44 9.13
N VAL A 272 0.95 -6.41 9.99
CA VAL A 272 2.25 -5.80 9.66
C VAL A 272 2.89 -6.54 8.48
N LEU A 273 2.85 -7.87 8.47
CA LEU A 273 3.35 -8.67 7.35
C LEU A 273 2.58 -8.39 6.05
N LEU A 274 1.25 -8.31 6.11
CA LEU A 274 0.41 -7.99 4.95
C LEU A 274 0.68 -6.58 4.42
N LEU A 275 0.89 -5.60 5.30
CA LEU A 275 1.25 -4.22 4.91
C LEU A 275 2.61 -4.18 4.23
N ILE A 276 3.63 -4.86 4.77
CA ILE A 276 4.96 -4.93 4.15
C ILE A 276 4.87 -5.60 2.76
N PHE A 277 4.09 -6.68 2.65
CA PHE A 277 3.88 -7.37 1.39
C PHE A 277 3.13 -6.50 0.35
N SER A 278 2.09 -5.80 0.77
CA SER A 278 1.34 -4.86 -0.10
C SER A 278 2.21 -3.68 -0.54
N LEU A 279 3.04 -3.14 0.35
CA LEU A 279 4.03 -2.10 0.01
C LEU A 279 5.07 -2.61 -0.99
N THR A 280 5.47 -3.88 -0.89
CA THR A 280 6.39 -4.51 -1.86
C THR A 280 5.76 -4.55 -3.25
N TYR A 281 4.51 -5.00 -3.35
CA TYR A 281 3.75 -4.99 -4.60
C TYR A 281 3.63 -3.61 -5.20
N PHE A 282 3.26 -2.62 -4.37
CA PHE A 282 3.13 -1.23 -4.79
C PHE A 282 4.47 -0.68 -5.30
N TYR A 283 5.57 -0.98 -4.60
CA TYR A 283 6.89 -0.53 -4.99
C TYR A 283 7.36 -1.13 -6.33
N ILE A 284 7.11 -2.43 -6.55
CA ILE A 284 7.39 -3.08 -7.85
C ILE A 284 6.56 -2.40 -8.96
N GLY A 285 5.28 -2.13 -8.72
CA GLY A 285 4.41 -1.44 -9.68
C GLY A 285 4.88 -0.03 -10.02
N VAL A 286 5.31 0.74 -9.02
CA VAL A 286 5.82 2.11 -9.23
C VAL A 286 7.14 2.10 -10.00
N LEU A 287 8.07 1.19 -9.68
CA LEU A 287 9.35 1.11 -10.40
C LEU A 287 9.20 0.63 -11.85
N ASP A 288 8.25 -0.26 -12.12
CA ASP A 288 8.01 -0.78 -13.47
C ASP A 288 7.23 0.21 -14.37
N THR A 289 6.57 1.21 -13.77
CA THR A 289 5.80 2.22 -14.50
C THR A 289 6.65 3.45 -14.78
N ASP A 290 7.12 3.59 -16.02
CA ASP A 290 7.82 4.79 -16.47
C ASP A 290 6.82 5.92 -16.79
N VAL A 291 6.99 7.06 -16.13
CA VAL A 291 6.17 8.27 -16.37
C VAL A 291 6.32 8.79 -17.80
N ASN A 292 7.51 8.61 -18.40
CA ASN A 292 7.79 9.08 -19.75
C ASN A 292 7.11 8.25 -20.83
N ALA A 293 6.67 7.03 -20.52
CA ALA A 293 5.98 6.16 -21.47
C ALA A 293 4.71 6.83 -22.03
N TYR A 294 3.97 7.56 -21.20
CA TYR A 294 2.79 8.31 -21.63
C TYR A 294 3.17 9.40 -22.64
N TYR A 295 4.16 10.23 -22.34
CA TYR A 295 4.59 11.32 -23.23
C TYR A 295 5.15 10.79 -24.56
N VAL A 296 5.91 9.69 -24.52
CA VAL A 296 6.40 9.01 -25.73
C VAL A 296 5.25 8.51 -26.59
N LYS A 297 4.27 7.83 -25.99
CA LYS A 297 3.08 7.35 -26.70
C LYS A 297 2.32 8.50 -27.36
N THR A 298 2.06 9.58 -26.61
CA THR A 298 1.36 10.76 -27.12
C THR A 298 2.15 11.46 -28.22
N SER A 299 3.48 11.55 -28.10
CA SER A 299 4.34 12.14 -29.14
C SER A 299 4.27 11.36 -30.45
N LEU A 300 4.30 10.03 -30.40
CA LEU A 300 4.15 9.18 -31.59
C LEU A 300 2.75 9.29 -32.18
N GLN A 301 1.71 9.31 -31.35
CA GLN A 301 0.33 9.46 -31.79
C GLN A 301 0.12 10.79 -32.53
N ASN A 302 0.59 11.90 -31.95
CA ASN A 302 0.42 13.23 -32.56
C ASN A 302 1.24 13.42 -33.85
N SER A 303 2.34 12.69 -34.02
CA SER A 303 3.19 12.79 -35.22
C SER A 303 2.77 11.84 -36.34
N LEU A 304 2.46 10.58 -36.02
CA LEU A 304 2.21 9.53 -37.02
C LEU A 304 0.73 9.39 -37.41
N LEU A 305 -0.20 9.77 -36.54
CA LEU A 305 -1.63 9.51 -36.71
C LEU A 305 -2.42 10.78 -37.07
N THR A 306 -1.77 11.80 -37.62
CA THR A 306 -2.47 12.98 -38.14
C THR A 306 -3.42 12.58 -39.28
N GLY A 307 -4.70 12.96 -39.17
CA GLY A 307 -5.72 12.74 -40.20
C GLY A 307 -6.23 11.29 -40.32
N HIS A 308 -5.83 10.37 -39.45
CA HIS A 308 -6.27 8.96 -39.54
C HIS A 308 -7.79 8.79 -39.29
N GLU A 309 -8.40 9.63 -38.45
CA GLU A 309 -9.82 9.55 -38.09
C GLU A 309 -10.76 9.93 -39.24
N GLU A 310 -10.29 10.71 -40.22
CA GLU A 310 -11.07 11.14 -41.38
C GLU A 310 -11.12 10.07 -42.50
N VAL A 311 -10.30 9.02 -42.39
CA VAL A 311 -10.19 7.98 -43.41
C VAL A 311 -11.36 7.00 -43.30
N THR A 312 -12.25 7.04 -44.29
CA THR A 312 -13.45 6.18 -44.35
C THR A 312 -13.47 5.25 -45.56
N SER A 313 -12.58 5.46 -46.54
CA SER A 313 -12.49 4.70 -47.78
C SER A 313 -11.10 4.12 -48.00
N VAL A 314 -11.03 3.03 -48.78
CA VAL A 314 -9.77 2.34 -49.13
C VAL A 314 -8.84 3.27 -49.91
N ASP A 315 -9.38 4.01 -50.87
CA ASP A 315 -8.63 5.01 -51.62
C ASP A 315 -8.10 6.12 -50.73
N GLY A 316 -8.91 6.54 -49.74
CA GLY A 316 -8.51 7.47 -48.69
C GLY A 316 -7.38 6.90 -47.85
N ALA A 317 -7.45 5.62 -47.48
CA ALA A 317 -6.41 4.95 -46.70
C ALA A 317 -5.09 4.82 -47.46
N TRP A 318 -5.12 4.43 -48.74
CA TRP A 318 -3.93 4.41 -49.57
C TRP A 318 -3.32 5.80 -49.76
N LYS A 319 -4.17 6.82 -49.97
CA LYS A 319 -3.73 8.21 -50.07
C LYS A 319 -3.09 8.67 -48.77
N TRP A 320 -3.70 8.38 -47.62
CA TRP A 320 -3.15 8.70 -46.31
C TRP A 320 -1.80 7.99 -46.07
N LEU A 321 -1.71 6.71 -46.42
CA LEU A 321 -0.49 5.92 -46.31
C LEU A 321 0.66 6.55 -47.12
N SER A 322 0.40 6.94 -48.37
CA SER A 322 1.42 7.48 -49.28
C SER A 322 1.76 8.95 -49.03
N SER A 323 0.77 9.79 -48.69
CA SER A 323 0.95 11.25 -48.57
C SER A 323 1.26 11.74 -47.16
N GLU A 324 0.73 11.10 -46.12
CA GLU A 324 0.89 11.55 -44.73
C GLU A 324 1.86 10.63 -43.97
N LEU A 325 1.60 9.31 -43.97
CA LEU A 325 2.35 8.37 -43.13
C LEU A 325 3.78 8.14 -43.63
N MET A 326 3.98 7.86 -44.93
CA MET A 326 5.32 7.60 -45.46
C MET A 326 6.30 8.78 -45.32
N PRO A 327 5.91 10.03 -45.64
CA PRO A 327 6.80 11.17 -45.43
C PRO A 327 7.10 11.42 -43.95
N SER A 328 6.12 11.17 -43.06
CA SER A 328 6.30 11.30 -41.61
C SER A 328 7.27 10.25 -41.05
N LEU A 329 7.22 9.01 -41.56
CA LEU A 329 8.11 7.92 -41.17
C LEU A 329 9.53 8.03 -41.75
N HIS A 330 9.70 8.70 -42.88
CA HIS A 330 10.98 8.77 -43.60
C HIS A 330 11.33 10.23 -44.00
N PRO A 331 11.57 11.16 -43.07
CA PRO A 331 11.82 12.55 -43.44
C PRO A 331 13.06 12.73 -44.33
N GLU A 332 12.95 13.58 -45.35
CA GLU A 332 14.11 13.96 -46.18
C GLU A 332 14.90 15.13 -45.60
N ARG A 333 14.21 16.02 -44.88
CA ARG A 333 14.75 17.26 -44.31
C ARG A 333 14.45 17.31 -42.83
N GLY A 334 15.42 17.77 -42.04
CA GLY A 334 15.23 17.97 -40.61
C GLY A 334 14.47 19.27 -40.32
N TYR A 335 14.24 19.55 -39.04
CA TYR A 335 13.63 20.80 -38.58
C TYR A 335 14.35 22.06 -39.10
N SER A 336 15.68 21.99 -39.28
CA SER A 336 16.50 23.08 -39.82
C SER A 336 16.39 23.28 -41.34
N GLY A 337 15.57 22.48 -42.03
CA GLY A 337 15.46 22.49 -43.50
C GLY A 337 16.63 21.84 -44.24
N LYS A 338 17.69 21.40 -43.53
CA LYS A 338 18.84 20.69 -44.12
C LYS A 338 18.46 19.25 -44.47
N LYS A 339 19.02 18.74 -45.57
CA LYS A 339 18.86 17.34 -45.99
C LYS A 339 19.50 16.40 -44.97
N LEU A 340 18.73 15.42 -44.50
CA LEU A 340 19.17 14.46 -43.48
C LEU A 340 20.12 13.41 -44.05
N ARG A 341 21.09 12.96 -43.23
CA ARG A 341 21.91 11.78 -43.56
C ARG A 341 21.05 10.53 -43.53
N TRP A 342 21.48 9.48 -44.23
CA TRP A 342 20.68 8.25 -44.37
C TRP A 342 20.26 7.64 -43.02
N LEU A 343 21.09 7.75 -41.97
CA LEU A 343 20.77 7.28 -40.62
C LEU A 343 19.73 8.17 -39.93
N ASP A 344 19.87 9.50 -40.07
CA ASP A 344 18.97 10.48 -39.47
C ASP A 344 17.55 10.42 -40.08
N LYS A 345 17.40 9.84 -41.29
CA LYS A 345 16.09 9.59 -41.91
C LYS A 345 15.26 8.51 -41.21
N GLN A 346 15.82 7.78 -40.25
CA GLN A 346 15.11 6.76 -39.47
C GLN A 346 14.32 7.37 -38.31
N PHE A 347 14.53 8.64 -37.99
CA PHE A 347 13.76 9.36 -36.99
C PHE A 347 12.50 9.96 -37.64
N PRO A 348 11.28 9.61 -37.20
CA PRO A 348 10.06 10.23 -37.71
C PRO A 348 10.01 11.73 -37.41
N VAL A 349 9.29 12.46 -38.27
CA VAL A 349 9.13 13.92 -38.18
C VAL A 349 8.65 14.33 -36.78
N GLY A 350 9.36 15.26 -36.14
CA GLY A 350 8.94 15.83 -34.86
C GLY A 350 9.07 14.89 -33.66
N THR A 351 9.79 13.78 -33.79
CA THR A 351 10.03 12.81 -32.70
C THR A 351 11.52 12.55 -32.51
N ASN A 352 11.90 12.12 -31.30
CA ASN A 352 13.23 11.60 -30.96
C ASN A 352 13.28 10.05 -31.03
N ALA A 353 12.29 9.44 -31.71
CA ALA A 353 12.14 8.01 -31.83
C ALA A 353 13.03 7.47 -32.95
N PHE A 354 13.97 6.58 -32.65
CA PHE A 354 14.76 5.88 -33.66
C PHE A 354 13.98 4.66 -34.17
N ARG A 355 13.64 4.60 -35.46
CA ARG A 355 12.98 3.41 -36.02
C ARG A 355 13.95 2.23 -36.10
N ILE A 356 13.53 1.09 -35.57
CA ILE A 356 14.26 -0.18 -35.65
C ILE A 356 13.70 -0.97 -36.84
N GLY A 357 14.54 -1.20 -37.85
CA GLY A 357 14.18 -1.97 -39.04
C GLY A 357 13.32 -1.21 -40.07
N PRO A 358 12.91 -1.90 -41.15
CA PRO A 358 11.90 -1.41 -42.08
C PRO A 358 10.50 -1.44 -41.46
N VAL A 359 9.54 -0.82 -42.14
CA VAL A 359 8.12 -0.89 -41.78
C VAL A 359 7.52 -2.10 -42.49
N ARG A 360 6.86 -3.00 -41.76
CA ARG A 360 6.27 -4.22 -42.32
C ARG A 360 4.78 -4.02 -42.57
N LEU A 361 4.33 -4.37 -43.76
CA LEU A 361 2.92 -4.54 -44.10
C LEU A 361 2.59 -6.03 -44.04
N GLU A 362 1.64 -6.40 -43.20
CA GLU A 362 1.09 -7.74 -43.12
C GLU A 362 -0.33 -7.69 -43.65
N ARG A 363 -0.68 -8.67 -44.47
CA ARG A 363 -2.03 -8.87 -44.99
C ARG A 363 -2.49 -10.24 -44.53
N THR A 364 -3.64 -10.25 -43.87
CA THR A 364 -4.33 -11.48 -43.49
C THR A 364 -5.64 -11.53 -44.26
N THR A 365 -5.75 -12.51 -45.14
CA THR A 365 -6.93 -12.78 -45.96
C THR A 365 -7.69 -13.94 -45.34
N ILE A 366 -8.95 -13.72 -45.01
CA ILE A 366 -9.90 -14.76 -44.59
C ILE A 366 -10.92 -14.89 -45.72
N TYR A 367 -10.88 -15.99 -46.47
CA TYR A 367 -11.82 -16.19 -47.57
C TYR A 367 -13.22 -16.50 -47.00
N PRO A 368 -14.26 -15.72 -47.36
CA PRO A 368 -15.61 -15.94 -46.88
C PRO A 368 -16.21 -17.20 -47.51
N ASP A 369 -16.88 -18.02 -46.69
CA ASP A 369 -17.63 -19.18 -47.17
C ASP A 369 -18.91 -18.76 -47.93
N ASP A 370 -19.40 -17.52 -47.73
CA ASP A 370 -20.64 -17.04 -48.33
C ASP A 370 -20.47 -16.71 -49.83
N PRO A 371 -21.37 -17.22 -50.71
CA PRO A 371 -21.25 -17.06 -52.15
C PRO A 371 -21.43 -15.61 -52.62
N ILE A 372 -22.18 -14.79 -51.87
CA ILE A 372 -22.41 -13.38 -52.19
C ILE A 372 -21.13 -12.56 -52.03
N ASP A 373 -20.39 -12.79 -50.95
CA ASP A 373 -19.12 -12.11 -50.69
C ASP A 373 -18.04 -12.56 -51.68
N SER A 374 -18.04 -13.86 -52.01
CA SER A 374 -17.19 -14.42 -53.06
C SER A 374 -17.45 -13.79 -54.42
N ASP A 375 -18.71 -13.53 -54.79
CA ASP A 375 -19.08 -12.90 -56.06
C ASP A 375 -18.75 -11.39 -56.08
N LEU A 376 -18.89 -10.70 -54.95
CA LEU A 376 -18.46 -9.29 -54.77
C LEU A 376 -16.95 -9.13 -54.97
N GLU A 377 -16.15 -10.04 -54.40
CA GLU A 377 -14.70 -10.06 -54.59
C GLU A 377 -14.30 -10.41 -56.03
N ARG A 378 -15.02 -11.34 -56.67
CA ARG A 378 -14.75 -11.78 -58.05
C ARG A 378 -15.14 -10.75 -59.11
N SER A 379 -16.13 -9.91 -58.82
CA SER A 379 -16.56 -8.79 -59.69
C SER A 379 -15.52 -7.65 -59.73
N GLY A 380 -14.80 -7.43 -58.62
CA GLY A 380 -13.78 -6.37 -58.50
C GLY A 380 -12.34 -6.80 -58.76
N SER A 381 -12.02 -8.09 -58.66
CA SER A 381 -10.65 -8.60 -58.81
C SER A 381 -10.37 -9.14 -60.21
N LYS A 382 -9.28 -8.68 -60.85
CA LYS A 382 -8.83 -9.24 -62.15
C LYS A 382 -8.01 -10.52 -62.01
N LEU A 383 -7.62 -10.92 -60.80
CA LEU A 383 -7.03 -12.22 -60.46
C LEU A 383 -6.75 -12.21 -58.95
N TYR A 384 -6.84 -13.37 -58.28
CA TYR A 384 -6.28 -13.51 -56.93
C TYR A 384 -4.75 -13.27 -57.00
N PRO A 385 -4.17 -12.40 -56.15
CA PRO A 385 -2.73 -12.12 -56.15
C PRO A 385 -1.87 -13.38 -56.04
N GLU A 386 -2.32 -14.36 -55.26
CA GLU A 386 -1.70 -15.69 -55.06
C GLU A 386 -1.43 -16.42 -56.40
N LEU A 387 -2.35 -16.29 -57.36
CA LEU A 387 -2.28 -16.93 -58.68
C LEU A 387 -1.40 -16.14 -59.67
N THR A 388 -1.26 -14.82 -59.49
CA THR A 388 -0.30 -14.01 -60.26
C THR A 388 1.15 -14.16 -59.80
N VAL A 389 1.39 -14.45 -58.52
CA VAL A 389 2.75 -14.59 -57.94
C VAL A 389 3.51 -15.77 -58.55
N ARG A 390 2.83 -16.80 -59.07
CA ARG A 390 3.47 -17.89 -59.83
C ARG A 390 3.79 -17.55 -61.29
N GLN A 391 3.31 -16.44 -61.84
CA GLN A 391 3.41 -16.12 -63.27
C GLN A 391 4.31 -14.92 -63.59
N ARG A 392 4.88 -14.24 -62.59
CA ARG A 392 5.67 -13.02 -62.83
C ARG A 392 6.90 -12.95 -61.93
N ASP A 393 7.93 -13.68 -62.33
CA ASP A 393 9.26 -13.65 -61.74
C ASP A 393 10.02 -12.34 -62.06
N ASP A 394 11.04 -12.07 -61.23
CA ASP A 394 12.04 -10.98 -61.17
C ASP A 394 11.73 -9.77 -60.27
N ALA A 395 10.48 -9.35 -60.06
CA ALA A 395 10.16 -8.24 -59.14
C ALA A 395 9.59 -8.70 -57.77
N VAL A 396 9.10 -9.93 -57.73
CA VAL A 396 8.29 -10.55 -56.66
C VAL A 396 9.15 -11.35 -55.67
N GLU A 397 10.44 -11.54 -55.95
CA GLU A 397 11.41 -12.22 -55.07
C GLU A 397 11.61 -11.53 -53.69
N ARG A 398 11.01 -10.35 -53.48
CA ARG A 398 11.00 -9.61 -52.21
C ARG A 398 9.72 -9.75 -51.38
N LEU A 399 8.71 -10.50 -51.85
CA LEU A 399 7.57 -10.87 -51.01
C LEU A 399 8.05 -11.92 -49.99
N SER A 400 8.40 -11.44 -48.81
CA SER A 400 8.79 -12.27 -47.69
C SER A 400 7.60 -13.14 -47.24
N GLY A 401 7.75 -14.46 -47.39
CA GLY A 401 6.90 -15.49 -46.78
C GLY A 401 5.39 -15.39 -47.02
N VAL A 402 4.89 -16.13 -48.01
CA VAL A 402 3.46 -16.49 -48.08
C VAL A 402 3.24 -17.75 -47.23
N ARG A 403 2.40 -17.68 -46.20
CA ARG A 403 1.95 -18.85 -45.43
C ARG A 403 0.43 -18.92 -45.50
N CYS A 404 -0.08 -19.81 -46.34
CA CYS A 404 -1.49 -20.15 -46.37
C CYS A 404 -1.73 -21.46 -45.62
N SER A 405 -2.54 -21.43 -44.56
CA SER A 405 -3.02 -22.64 -43.91
C SER A 405 -4.27 -23.10 -44.64
N HIS A 406 -4.10 -24.00 -45.61
CA HIS A 406 -5.22 -24.73 -46.19
C HIS A 406 -5.57 -25.89 -45.26
N ILE A 407 -6.76 -25.88 -44.64
CA ILE A 407 -7.33 -27.07 -44.01
C ILE A 407 -7.85 -27.96 -45.15
N TRP A 408 -6.95 -28.68 -45.81
CA TRP A 408 -7.30 -29.72 -46.80
C TRP A 408 -6.71 -31.06 -46.38
N ASN A 409 -7.58 -31.91 -45.84
CA ASN A 409 -7.40 -33.36 -45.87
C ASN A 409 -8.21 -33.94 -47.05
N THR A 410 -7.92 -33.55 -48.30
CA THR A 410 -8.22 -34.38 -49.48
C THR A 410 -7.62 -33.76 -50.74
N SER A 411 -6.69 -34.50 -51.35
CA SER A 411 -6.16 -34.26 -52.68
C SER A 411 -7.21 -34.61 -53.73
N SER A 412 -7.92 -33.62 -54.28
CA SER A 412 -8.51 -33.77 -55.61
C SER A 412 -8.71 -32.41 -56.27
N SER A 413 -8.05 -32.25 -57.42
CA SER A 413 -8.11 -31.07 -58.29
C SER A 413 -9.47 -30.91 -59.00
N ASP A 414 -10.41 -31.85 -58.84
CA ASP A 414 -11.69 -31.86 -59.57
C ASP A 414 -12.86 -31.17 -58.83
N ASP A 415 -12.76 -30.90 -57.52
CA ASP A 415 -13.87 -30.30 -56.75
C ASP A 415 -14.00 -28.77 -56.87
N ILE A 416 -13.00 -28.09 -57.44
CA ILE A 416 -13.07 -26.63 -57.71
C ILE A 416 -14.18 -26.31 -58.74
N ARG A 417 -14.64 -27.32 -59.51
CA ARG A 417 -15.68 -27.16 -60.53
C ARG A 417 -17.11 -27.29 -60.01
N ASN A 418 -17.32 -27.83 -58.80
CA ASN A 418 -18.65 -28.17 -58.28
C ASN A 418 -19.12 -27.35 -57.08
N GLY A 419 -18.48 -26.21 -56.78
CA GLY A 419 -19.11 -25.15 -55.99
C GLY A 419 -19.56 -25.52 -54.58
N THR A 420 -18.97 -26.54 -53.96
CA THR A 420 -19.20 -26.89 -52.56
C THR A 420 -17.87 -26.98 -51.84
N ILE A 421 -17.41 -25.84 -51.33
CA ILE A 421 -16.23 -25.74 -50.46
C ILE A 421 -16.72 -25.21 -49.13
N ASN A 422 -16.71 -26.06 -48.10
CA ASN A 422 -16.88 -25.66 -46.71
C ASN A 422 -15.49 -25.66 -46.07
N GLY A 423 -14.93 -24.47 -45.80
CA GLY A 423 -13.69 -24.32 -45.05
C GLY A 423 -13.05 -22.95 -45.23
N THR A 424 -12.86 -22.24 -44.11
CA THR A 424 -12.17 -20.95 -44.08
C THR A 424 -10.67 -21.16 -44.33
N ALA A 425 -10.17 -20.65 -45.45
CA ALA A 425 -8.73 -20.58 -45.72
C ALA A 425 -8.19 -19.22 -45.24
N GLU A 426 -7.15 -19.27 -44.39
CA GLU A 426 -6.42 -18.08 -43.96
C GLU A 426 -5.08 -18.00 -44.68
N CYS A 427 -4.83 -16.90 -45.38
CA CYS A 427 -3.57 -16.62 -46.05
C CYS A 427 -2.88 -15.41 -45.42
N TYR A 428 -1.63 -15.60 -45.01
CA TYR A 428 -0.78 -14.56 -44.44
C TYR A 428 0.31 -14.17 -45.44
N THR A 429 0.35 -12.89 -45.81
CA THR A 429 1.39 -12.29 -46.67
C THR A 429 2.11 -11.18 -45.92
N THR A 430 3.43 -11.13 -46.00
CA THR A 430 4.22 -10.02 -45.41
C THR A 430 5.06 -9.31 -46.47
N LEU A 431 5.22 -8.00 -46.31
CA LEU A 431 6.01 -7.15 -47.20
C LEU A 431 6.74 -6.10 -46.39
N ASP A 432 8.07 -6.07 -46.52
CA ASP A 432 8.90 -5.04 -45.88
C ASP A 432 9.08 -3.84 -46.81
N LEU A 433 8.69 -2.66 -46.33
CA LEU A 433 8.77 -1.42 -47.09
C LEU A 433 10.23 -0.91 -47.18
N PRO A 434 10.64 -0.38 -48.34
CA PRO A 434 11.98 0.14 -48.53
C PRO A 434 12.22 1.41 -47.69
N ARG A 435 13.49 1.65 -47.33
CA ARG A 435 13.88 2.75 -46.42
C ARG A 435 13.74 4.17 -46.98
N ASN A 436 13.60 4.32 -48.30
CA ASN A 436 13.49 5.63 -48.95
C ASN A 436 12.03 5.97 -49.25
N VAL A 437 11.62 7.21 -48.97
CA VAL A 437 10.24 7.70 -49.24
C VAL A 437 9.81 7.42 -50.67
N GLY A 438 10.59 7.85 -51.67
CA GLY A 438 10.20 7.71 -53.07
C GLY A 438 10.02 6.25 -53.49
N GLN A 439 10.84 5.34 -52.96
CA GLN A 439 10.69 3.90 -53.23
C GLN A 439 9.50 3.30 -52.47
N ALA A 440 9.24 3.75 -51.24
CA ALA A 440 8.12 3.27 -50.43
C ALA A 440 6.79 3.73 -51.00
N VAL A 441 6.68 4.99 -51.41
CA VAL A 441 5.50 5.54 -52.10
C VAL A 441 5.27 4.82 -53.43
N ALA A 442 6.32 4.61 -54.23
CA ALA A 442 6.19 3.86 -55.49
C ALA A 442 5.74 2.40 -55.27
N MET A 443 6.20 1.76 -54.19
CA MET A 443 5.73 0.42 -53.82
C MET A 443 4.26 0.44 -53.42
N ILE A 444 3.84 1.41 -52.60
CA ILE A 444 2.44 1.57 -52.19
C ILE A 444 1.53 1.83 -53.40
N ASP A 445 1.97 2.68 -54.33
CA ASP A 445 1.22 2.95 -55.57
C ASP A 445 1.10 1.69 -56.44
N LEU A 446 2.13 0.84 -56.48
CA LEU A 446 2.10 -0.46 -57.15
C LEU A 446 1.11 -1.43 -56.48
N LEU A 447 1.09 -1.49 -55.14
CA LEU A 447 0.12 -2.31 -54.39
C LEU A 447 -1.32 -1.83 -54.64
N LYS A 448 -1.51 -0.51 -54.70
CA LYS A 448 -2.79 0.09 -55.04
C LYS A 448 -3.24 -0.26 -56.46
N GLN A 449 -2.36 -0.13 -57.46
CA GLN A 449 -2.67 -0.44 -58.86
C GLN A 449 -3.03 -1.92 -59.06
N ASN A 450 -2.44 -2.81 -58.25
CA ASN A 450 -2.70 -4.24 -58.31
C ASN A 450 -3.91 -4.69 -57.47
N ASN A 451 -4.66 -3.77 -56.85
CA ASN A 451 -5.75 -4.09 -55.91
C ASN A 451 -5.32 -5.12 -54.87
N TRP A 452 -4.16 -4.89 -54.24
CA TRP A 452 -3.58 -5.86 -53.31
C TRP A 452 -4.46 -6.13 -52.08
N ILE A 453 -5.34 -5.20 -51.72
CA ILE A 453 -6.36 -5.39 -50.69
C ILE A 453 -7.68 -5.74 -51.37
N LEU A 454 -8.22 -6.91 -51.04
CA LEU A 454 -9.55 -7.39 -51.39
C LEU A 454 -10.58 -6.75 -50.44
N MET A 455 -11.77 -6.48 -50.99
CA MET A 455 -12.88 -5.98 -50.20
C MET A 455 -13.44 -7.13 -49.36
N VAL A 456 -13.80 -6.87 -48.10
CA VAL A 456 -14.43 -7.83 -47.16
C VAL A 456 -13.49 -8.87 -46.53
N SER A 457 -12.69 -9.61 -47.30
CA SER A 457 -11.83 -10.69 -46.77
C SER A 457 -10.52 -10.26 -46.11
N ASP A 458 -10.05 -9.05 -46.37
CA ASP A 458 -8.69 -8.64 -45.98
C ASP A 458 -8.64 -7.72 -44.76
N THR A 459 -7.66 -8.02 -43.91
CA THR A 459 -7.16 -7.11 -42.88
C THR A 459 -5.71 -6.75 -43.20
N LEU A 460 -5.43 -5.45 -43.25
CA LEU A 460 -4.07 -4.95 -43.45
C LEU A 460 -3.53 -4.43 -42.13
N ILE A 461 -2.36 -4.92 -41.73
CA ILE A 461 -1.68 -4.55 -40.49
C ILE A 461 -0.34 -3.93 -40.85
N LEU A 462 -0.14 -2.66 -40.48
CA LEU A 462 1.17 -2.01 -40.56
C LEU A 462 1.86 -2.10 -39.22
N ARG A 463 3.09 -2.63 -39.20
CA ARG A 463 3.94 -2.73 -38.00
C ARG A 463 5.21 -1.90 -38.15
N ALA A 464 5.51 -1.13 -37.12
CA ALA A 464 6.77 -0.39 -37.01
C ALA A 464 7.26 -0.43 -35.55
N ASN A 465 8.57 -0.61 -35.37
CA ASN A 465 9.22 -0.59 -34.07
C ASN A 465 10.09 0.65 -33.93
N PHE A 466 10.07 1.24 -32.74
CA PHE A 466 10.82 2.44 -32.39
C PHE A 466 11.56 2.25 -31.06
N TYR A 467 12.69 2.93 -30.93
CA TYR A 467 13.47 3.01 -29.71
C TYR A 467 13.74 4.48 -29.38
N HIS A 468 13.55 4.85 -28.12
CA HIS A 468 13.78 6.22 -27.63
C HIS A 468 15.05 6.21 -26.77
N PRO A 469 16.20 6.66 -27.29
CA PRO A 469 17.47 6.58 -26.57
C PRO A 469 17.48 7.37 -25.26
N ASP A 470 16.78 8.51 -25.23
CA ASP A 470 16.77 9.45 -24.09
C ASP A 470 16.21 8.83 -22.81
N VAL A 471 15.20 7.96 -22.95
CA VAL A 471 14.48 7.30 -21.85
C VAL A 471 14.65 5.77 -21.87
N LYS A 472 15.36 5.22 -22.85
CA LYS A 472 15.59 3.78 -23.06
C LYS A 472 14.30 2.94 -23.18
N LEU A 473 13.25 3.52 -23.76
CA LEU A 473 11.97 2.84 -24.00
C LEU A 473 11.83 2.38 -25.44
N PHE A 474 11.16 1.25 -25.63
CA PHE A 474 10.77 0.73 -26.93
C PHE A 474 9.28 0.99 -27.15
N SER A 475 8.91 1.24 -28.41
CA SER A 475 7.53 1.45 -28.80
C SER A 475 7.22 0.63 -30.03
N THR A 476 6.16 -0.17 -29.99
CA THR A 476 5.62 -0.87 -31.15
C THR A 476 4.34 -0.18 -31.59
N VAL A 477 4.31 0.24 -32.86
CA VAL A 477 3.16 0.84 -33.51
C VAL A 477 2.54 -0.19 -34.44
N VAL A 478 1.29 -0.54 -34.17
CA VAL A 478 0.48 -1.43 -35.00
C VAL A 478 -0.73 -0.64 -35.48
N ILE A 479 -0.91 -0.52 -36.79
CA ILE A 479 -2.09 0.13 -37.38
C ILE A 479 -2.84 -0.92 -38.15
N THR A 480 -4.06 -1.24 -37.70
CA THR A 480 -4.93 -2.22 -38.36
C THR A 480 -5.98 -1.50 -39.18
N LEU A 481 -6.04 -1.83 -40.46
CA LEU A 481 -7.05 -1.41 -41.41
C LEU A 481 -8.01 -2.58 -41.65
N GLN A 482 -9.28 -2.37 -41.32
CA GLN A 482 -10.33 -3.38 -41.44
C GLN A 482 -11.53 -2.84 -42.22
N TYR A 483 -12.13 -3.68 -43.06
CA TYR A 483 -13.43 -3.40 -43.67
C TYR A 483 -14.57 -3.66 -42.70
N ILE A 484 -15.49 -2.72 -42.62
CA ILE A 484 -16.79 -2.89 -41.98
C ILE A 484 -17.74 -3.54 -43.01
N PRO A 485 -18.71 -4.39 -42.60
CA PRO A 485 -19.71 -4.99 -43.49
C PRO A 485 -20.57 -4.02 -44.33
N GLY A 486 -20.43 -2.70 -44.13
CA GLY A 486 -21.03 -1.65 -44.96
C GLY A 486 -20.13 -1.09 -46.07
N GLY A 487 -18.93 -1.67 -46.29
CA GLY A 487 -17.96 -1.22 -47.30
C GLY A 487 -17.09 -0.03 -46.89
N ALA A 488 -17.33 0.55 -45.70
CA ALA A 488 -16.45 1.54 -45.10
C ALA A 488 -15.22 0.88 -44.48
N VAL A 489 -14.13 1.64 -44.38
CA VAL A 489 -12.86 1.21 -43.78
C VAL A 489 -12.69 1.89 -42.43
N GLU A 490 -12.27 1.13 -41.42
CA GLU A 490 -11.86 1.67 -40.11
C GLU A 490 -10.36 1.44 -39.90
N LEU A 491 -9.66 2.51 -39.48
CA LEU A 491 -8.26 2.47 -39.06
C LEU A 491 -8.21 2.46 -37.53
N GLN A 492 -7.65 1.40 -36.95
CA GLN A 492 -7.46 1.28 -35.51
C GLN A 492 -5.96 1.26 -35.18
N PRO A 493 -5.39 2.38 -34.69
CA PRO A 493 -4.00 2.43 -34.27
C PRO A 493 -3.82 1.95 -32.82
N ASN A 494 -2.82 1.11 -32.59
CA ASN A 494 -2.39 0.64 -31.28
C ASN A 494 -0.89 0.91 -31.10
N ILE A 495 -0.57 1.81 -30.17
CA ILE A 495 0.81 2.13 -29.79
C ILE A 495 1.05 1.60 -28.37
N GLN A 496 1.99 0.67 -28.26
CA GLN A 496 2.44 0.11 -27.00
C GLN A 496 3.88 0.55 -26.72
N THR A 497 4.13 1.07 -25.53
CA THR A 497 5.43 1.56 -25.10
C THR A 497 5.88 0.80 -23.86
N PHE A 498 7.04 0.16 -23.91
CA PHE A 498 7.52 -0.73 -22.86
C PHE A 498 9.05 -0.69 -22.75
N ARG A 499 9.56 -1.19 -21.63
CA ARG A 499 10.99 -1.23 -21.35
C ARG A 499 11.53 -2.63 -21.61
N LEU A 500 12.32 -2.78 -22.67
CA LEU A 500 12.93 -4.07 -23.04
C LEU A 500 14.17 -4.39 -22.18
N PHE A 501 14.98 -3.37 -21.85
CA PHE A 501 16.20 -3.54 -21.06
C PHE A 501 15.88 -3.70 -19.56
N GLN A 502 16.16 -4.88 -19.03
CA GLN A 502 16.04 -5.19 -17.60
C GLN A 502 17.43 -5.32 -16.95
N TYR A 503 17.57 -4.89 -15.68
CA TYR A 503 18.77 -5.06 -14.86
C TYR A 503 20.07 -4.41 -15.39
N GLN A 504 19.98 -3.21 -15.97
CA GLN A 504 21.16 -2.46 -16.43
C GLN A 504 21.51 -1.26 -15.54
N THR A 505 20.48 -0.61 -15.02
CA THR A 505 20.63 0.60 -14.19
C THR A 505 20.63 0.25 -12.71
N THR A 506 21.15 1.15 -11.88
CA THR A 506 21.13 1.04 -10.42
C THR A 506 19.72 0.82 -9.88
N ASP A 507 18.73 1.45 -10.50
CA ASP A 507 17.31 1.38 -10.12
C ASP A 507 16.76 -0.02 -10.36
N ASP A 508 17.22 -0.69 -11.42
CA ASP A 508 16.83 -2.07 -11.72
C ASP A 508 17.41 -3.07 -10.70
N PHE A 509 18.61 -2.80 -10.16
CA PHE A 509 19.18 -3.63 -9.09
C PHE A 509 18.40 -3.47 -7.78
N VAL A 510 17.89 -2.27 -7.50
CA VAL A 510 16.96 -2.07 -6.38
C VAL A 510 15.67 -2.84 -6.64
N GLN A 511 15.11 -2.77 -7.86
CA GLN A 511 13.93 -3.55 -8.24
C GLN A 511 14.15 -5.06 -8.03
N MET A 512 15.34 -5.58 -8.36
CA MET A 512 15.73 -6.98 -8.10
C MET A 512 15.62 -7.36 -6.61
N LEU A 513 16.07 -6.49 -5.70
CA LEU A 513 15.95 -6.74 -4.25
C LEU A 513 14.49 -6.91 -3.83
N PHE A 514 13.58 -6.08 -4.35
CA PHE A 514 12.16 -6.19 -4.06
C PHE A 514 11.51 -7.41 -4.73
N HIS A 515 11.97 -7.85 -5.91
CA HIS A 515 11.56 -9.13 -6.49
C HIS A 515 11.98 -10.33 -5.62
N ILE A 516 13.19 -10.31 -5.05
CA ILE A 516 13.66 -11.37 -4.13
C ILE A 516 12.82 -11.37 -2.85
N LEU A 517 12.61 -10.20 -2.26
CA LEU A 517 11.81 -10.05 -1.05
C LEU A 517 10.34 -10.45 -1.29
N PHE A 518 9.80 -10.17 -2.48
CA PHE A 518 8.50 -10.65 -2.92
C PHE A 518 8.44 -12.19 -2.97
N LEU A 519 9.45 -12.84 -3.55
CA LEU A 519 9.54 -14.31 -3.60
C LEU A 519 9.56 -14.93 -2.19
N VAL A 520 10.29 -14.33 -1.25
CA VAL A 520 10.34 -14.79 0.15
C VAL A 520 8.96 -14.72 0.80
N PHE A 521 8.23 -13.61 0.64
CA PHE A 521 6.88 -13.48 1.18
C PHE A 521 5.87 -14.42 0.51
N TYR A 522 6.01 -14.63 -0.80
CA TYR A 522 5.19 -15.58 -1.54
C TYR A 522 5.36 -17.01 -1.00
N ILE A 523 6.60 -17.47 -0.78
CA ILE A 523 6.88 -18.79 -0.19
C ILE A 523 6.30 -18.88 1.22
N TYR A 524 6.49 -17.86 2.05
CA TYR A 524 5.91 -17.80 3.39
C TYR A 524 4.38 -17.93 3.36
N ASN A 525 3.69 -17.19 2.48
CA ASN A 525 2.24 -17.22 2.36
C ASN A 525 1.72 -18.59 1.88
N ILE A 526 2.41 -19.24 0.93
CA ILE A 526 2.05 -20.62 0.52
C ILE A 526 2.18 -21.59 1.68
N LEU A 527 3.31 -21.58 2.39
CA LEU A 527 3.55 -22.52 3.50
C LEU A 527 2.53 -22.32 4.62
N HIS A 528 2.25 -21.06 4.95
CA HIS A 528 1.23 -20.69 5.93
C HIS A 528 -0.16 -21.19 5.52
N GLU A 529 -0.52 -21.02 4.25
CA GLU A 529 -1.83 -21.39 3.74
C GLU A 529 -2.00 -22.92 3.60
N ILE A 530 -0.98 -23.64 3.14
CA ILE A 530 -0.97 -25.10 3.12
C ILE A 530 -1.20 -25.66 4.54
N TRP A 531 -0.60 -25.05 5.55
CA TRP A 531 -0.81 -25.44 6.94
C TRP A 531 -2.24 -25.14 7.40
N GLY A 532 -2.80 -23.99 7.01
CA GLY A 532 -4.20 -23.61 7.26
C GLY A 532 -5.21 -24.60 6.67
N ILE A 533 -5.02 -24.98 5.40
CA ILE A 533 -5.87 -25.95 4.69
C ILE A 533 -5.77 -27.32 5.35
N ARG A 534 -4.56 -27.78 5.74
CA ARG A 534 -4.38 -29.06 6.43
C ARG A 534 -5.08 -29.12 7.78
N LYS A 535 -5.10 -28.00 8.51
CA LYS A 535 -5.75 -27.92 9.83
C LYS A 535 -7.28 -27.89 9.73
N ASN A 536 -7.83 -27.10 8.81
CA ASN A 536 -9.27 -26.82 8.73
C ASN A 536 -10.03 -27.67 7.68
N GLY A 537 -9.32 -28.37 6.81
CA GLY A 537 -9.91 -29.25 5.80
C GLY A 537 -10.88 -28.53 4.86
N ARG A 538 -12.05 -29.13 4.61
CA ARG A 538 -13.08 -28.58 3.69
C ARG A 538 -13.78 -27.34 4.21
N VAL A 539 -13.84 -27.15 5.53
CA VAL A 539 -14.47 -25.98 6.17
C VAL A 539 -13.71 -24.69 5.79
N TYR A 540 -12.42 -24.80 5.49
CA TYR A 540 -11.59 -23.69 5.05
C TYR A 540 -12.20 -22.95 3.84
N PHE A 541 -12.72 -23.68 2.86
CA PHE A 541 -13.26 -23.14 1.61
C PHE A 541 -14.65 -22.50 1.76
N SER A 542 -15.30 -22.62 2.92
CA SER A 542 -16.58 -21.96 3.17
C SER A 542 -16.42 -20.47 3.49
N SER A 543 -15.22 -20.00 3.85
CA SER A 543 -14.99 -18.62 4.24
C SER A 543 -14.56 -17.77 3.05
N PHE A 544 -15.28 -16.68 2.81
CA PHE A 544 -14.98 -15.69 1.75
C PHE A 544 -13.53 -15.19 1.82
N TRP A 545 -13.04 -14.87 3.01
CA TRP A 545 -11.69 -14.34 3.22
C TRP A 545 -10.59 -15.33 2.88
N ASN A 546 -10.85 -16.62 3.10
CA ASN A 546 -9.93 -17.70 2.80
C ASN A 546 -9.84 -17.93 1.28
N ILE A 547 -10.98 -17.88 0.58
CA ILE A 547 -11.02 -17.88 -0.90
C ILE A 547 -10.23 -16.69 -1.44
N LEU A 548 -10.39 -15.51 -0.86
CA LEU A 548 -9.70 -14.30 -1.31
C LEU A 548 -8.17 -14.39 -1.14
N VAL A 549 -7.69 -15.02 -0.05
CA VAL A 549 -6.26 -15.30 0.14
C VAL A 549 -5.75 -16.29 -0.91
N LEU A 550 -6.52 -17.35 -1.23
CA LEU A 550 -6.18 -18.29 -2.30
C LEU A 550 -6.12 -17.61 -3.68
N CYS A 551 -7.07 -16.73 -3.99
CA CYS A 551 -7.03 -15.90 -5.20
C CYS A 551 -5.76 -15.02 -5.22
N GLY A 552 -5.40 -14.41 -4.08
CA GLY A 552 -4.16 -13.65 -3.94
C GLY A 552 -2.90 -14.47 -4.23
N ILE A 553 -2.83 -15.72 -3.74
CA ILE A 553 -1.72 -16.63 -4.04
C ILE A 553 -1.71 -17.02 -5.52
N GLY A 554 -2.87 -17.30 -6.11
CA GLY A 554 -3.02 -17.61 -7.54
C GLY A 554 -2.58 -16.45 -8.45
N LEU A 555 -2.88 -15.20 -8.06
CA LEU A 555 -2.39 -14.03 -8.77
C LEU A 555 -0.89 -13.83 -8.57
N SER A 556 -0.38 -14.10 -7.37
CA SER A 556 1.06 -14.05 -7.09
C SER A 556 1.83 -15.05 -7.97
N THR A 557 1.30 -16.26 -8.16
CA THR A 557 1.86 -17.23 -9.13
C THR A 557 1.84 -16.69 -10.56
N ALA A 558 0.72 -16.09 -10.97
CA ALA A 558 0.59 -15.53 -12.31
C ALA A 558 1.58 -14.38 -12.55
N VAL A 559 1.83 -13.53 -11.55
CA VAL A 559 2.85 -12.47 -11.61
C VAL A 559 4.24 -13.08 -11.83
N ILE A 560 4.62 -14.13 -11.09
CA ILE A 560 5.94 -14.77 -11.23
C ILE A 560 6.10 -15.42 -12.61
N VAL A 561 5.08 -16.15 -13.08
CA VAL A 561 5.11 -16.81 -14.40
C VAL A 561 5.20 -15.78 -15.52
N THR A 562 4.36 -14.75 -15.50
CA THR A 562 4.37 -13.70 -16.53
C THR A 562 5.62 -12.84 -16.49
N PHE A 563 6.21 -12.61 -15.31
CA PHE A 563 7.54 -11.99 -15.20
C PHE A 563 8.61 -12.83 -15.90
N GLY A 564 8.61 -14.15 -15.68
CA GLY A 564 9.52 -15.08 -16.36
C GLY A 564 9.36 -15.07 -17.87
N LEU A 565 8.11 -15.15 -18.37
CA LEU A 565 7.81 -15.08 -19.81
C LEU A 565 8.24 -13.74 -20.41
N ARG A 566 7.94 -12.63 -19.74
CA ARG A 566 8.40 -11.29 -20.12
C ARG A 566 9.93 -11.23 -20.22
N TYR A 567 10.65 -11.81 -19.26
CA TYR A 567 12.12 -11.82 -19.27
C TYR A 567 12.69 -12.63 -20.44
N PHE A 568 12.18 -13.84 -20.68
CA PHE A 568 12.64 -14.67 -21.80
C PHE A 568 12.32 -14.03 -23.15
N SER A 569 11.09 -13.56 -23.36
CA SER A 569 10.73 -12.87 -24.61
C SER A 569 11.52 -11.58 -24.83
N ALA A 570 11.89 -10.86 -23.77
CA ALA A 570 12.75 -9.68 -23.90
C ALA A 570 14.20 -10.05 -24.26
N ALA A 571 14.72 -11.16 -23.72
CA ALA A 571 16.04 -11.67 -24.04
C ALA A 571 16.12 -12.17 -25.49
N ASP A 572 15.11 -12.92 -25.94
CA ASP A 572 15.01 -13.41 -27.32
C ASP A 572 14.94 -12.24 -28.31
N ALA A 573 14.07 -11.26 -28.06
CA ALA A 573 13.96 -10.08 -28.92
C ALA A 573 15.26 -9.27 -28.98
N LEU A 574 16.02 -9.19 -27.87
CA LEU A 574 17.30 -8.51 -27.87
C LEU A 574 18.39 -9.28 -28.62
N ALA A 575 18.37 -10.61 -28.55
CA ALA A 575 19.25 -11.48 -29.33
C ALA A 575 18.98 -11.33 -30.84
N ASP A 576 17.70 -11.28 -31.24
CA ASP A 576 17.29 -11.04 -32.64
C ASP A 576 17.77 -9.67 -33.15
N ILE A 577 17.65 -8.63 -32.33
CA ILE A 577 18.18 -7.29 -32.64
C ILE A 577 19.69 -7.32 -32.83
N GLN A 578 20.42 -8.04 -31.98
CA GLN A 578 21.87 -8.13 -32.06
C GLN A 578 22.33 -8.92 -33.29
N GLN A 579 21.61 -9.99 -33.66
CA GLN A 579 21.91 -10.77 -34.85
C GLN A 579 21.61 -10.00 -36.15
N ALA A 580 20.54 -9.21 -36.17
CA ALA A 580 20.14 -8.42 -37.33
C ALA A 580 20.97 -7.14 -37.52
N GLN A 581 21.82 -6.75 -36.56
CA GLN A 581 22.76 -5.64 -36.72
C GLN A 581 23.91 -6.01 -37.69
N GLY A 582 23.64 -5.91 -39.00
CA GLY A 582 24.63 -6.01 -40.05
C GLY A 582 25.43 -4.72 -40.29
N LEU A 583 26.33 -4.74 -41.29
CA LEU A 583 27.23 -3.61 -41.65
C LEU A 583 26.49 -2.32 -42.07
N HIS A 584 25.21 -2.43 -42.49
CA HIS A 584 24.36 -1.35 -42.98
C HIS A 584 23.14 -1.05 -42.10
N GLY A 585 23.12 -1.58 -40.86
CA GLY A 585 21.98 -1.49 -39.94
C GLY A 585 21.05 -2.71 -40.03
N ILE A 586 19.87 -2.59 -39.41
CA ILE A 586 18.86 -3.66 -39.32
C ILE A 586 18.01 -3.66 -40.60
N ASP A 587 18.34 -4.53 -41.55
CA ASP A 587 17.70 -4.58 -42.88
C ASP A 587 16.38 -5.38 -42.89
N GLU A 588 16.18 -6.26 -41.91
CA GLU A 588 14.98 -7.09 -41.75
C GLU A 588 14.09 -6.57 -40.60
N PHE A 589 12.77 -6.67 -40.72
CA PHE A 589 11.88 -6.36 -39.60
C PHE A 589 11.95 -7.46 -38.53
N ILE A 590 12.22 -7.03 -37.30
CA ILE A 590 12.29 -7.89 -36.11
C ILE A 590 10.95 -7.78 -35.37
N ASP A 591 10.34 -8.90 -35.03
CA ASP A 591 9.10 -8.89 -34.27
C ASP A 591 9.36 -8.78 -32.76
N ILE A 592 9.00 -7.63 -32.18
CA ILE A 592 9.11 -7.35 -30.73
C ILE A 592 7.72 -7.41 -30.07
N SER A 593 6.68 -7.82 -30.81
CA SER A 593 5.30 -7.79 -30.34
C SER A 593 5.04 -8.75 -29.18
N ALA A 594 5.69 -9.92 -29.18
CA ALA A 594 5.59 -10.89 -28.08
C ALA A 594 6.09 -10.28 -26.75
N ALA A 595 7.24 -9.60 -26.76
CA ALA A 595 7.78 -8.94 -25.58
C ALA A 595 6.86 -7.81 -25.10
N SER A 596 6.28 -7.03 -26.02
CA SER A 596 5.31 -5.98 -25.72
C SER A 596 4.03 -6.53 -25.05
N GLN A 597 3.50 -7.64 -25.57
CA GLN A 597 2.29 -8.27 -25.04
C GLN A 597 2.53 -8.82 -23.64
N TRP A 598 3.62 -9.54 -23.40
CA TRP A 598 3.95 -10.06 -22.08
C TRP A 598 4.21 -8.95 -21.05
N ASP A 599 4.80 -7.82 -21.44
CA ASP A 599 4.92 -6.63 -20.59
C ASP A 599 3.54 -6.07 -20.18
N ALA A 600 2.63 -5.92 -21.15
CA ALA A 600 1.26 -5.45 -20.90
C ALA A 600 0.47 -6.41 -20.01
N THR A 601 0.55 -7.72 -20.27
CA THR A 601 -0.10 -8.76 -19.46
C THR A 601 0.45 -8.79 -18.04
N PHE A 602 1.78 -8.70 -17.87
CA PHE A 602 2.41 -8.60 -16.56
C PHE A 602 1.88 -7.40 -15.77
N LYS A 603 1.85 -6.20 -16.36
CA LYS A 603 1.31 -4.99 -15.72
C LYS A 603 -0.16 -5.13 -15.33
N SER A 604 -0.97 -5.74 -16.18
CA SER A 604 -2.39 -5.98 -15.90
C SER A 604 -2.58 -6.93 -14.70
N ILE A 605 -1.85 -8.04 -14.65
CA ILE A 605 -1.93 -9.02 -13.56
C ILE A 605 -1.36 -8.42 -12.27
N LEU A 606 -0.26 -7.68 -12.34
CA LEU A 606 0.33 -6.98 -11.19
C LEU A 606 -0.65 -5.97 -10.59
N SER A 607 -1.34 -5.18 -11.43
CA SER A 607 -2.37 -4.23 -10.99
C SER A 607 -3.51 -4.93 -10.25
N PHE A 608 -4.01 -6.05 -10.79
CA PHE A 608 -5.06 -6.82 -10.13
C PHE A 608 -4.57 -7.46 -8.82
N SER A 609 -3.32 -7.89 -8.75
CA SER A 609 -2.71 -8.40 -7.51
C SER A 609 -2.60 -7.31 -6.44
N ILE A 610 -2.19 -6.09 -6.81
CA ILE A 610 -2.19 -4.92 -5.91
C ILE A 610 -3.60 -4.65 -5.39
N PHE A 611 -4.61 -4.71 -6.25
CA PHE A 611 -6.01 -4.52 -5.87
C PHE A 611 -6.47 -5.56 -4.84
N ILE A 612 -6.25 -6.86 -5.09
CA ILE A 612 -6.62 -7.93 -4.16
C ILE A 612 -5.83 -7.83 -2.85
N SER A 613 -4.54 -7.50 -2.91
CA SER A 613 -3.71 -7.27 -1.71
C SER A 613 -4.24 -6.11 -0.87
N THR A 614 -4.62 -5.00 -1.51
CA THR A 614 -5.21 -3.83 -0.84
C THR A 614 -6.56 -4.17 -0.23
N PHE A 615 -7.41 -4.90 -0.96
CA PHE A 615 -8.69 -5.37 -0.45
C PHE A 615 -8.52 -6.35 0.72
N SER A 616 -7.47 -7.16 0.72
CA SER A 616 -7.15 -8.09 1.83
C SER A 616 -6.86 -7.36 3.15
N ILE A 617 -6.35 -6.13 3.11
CA ILE A 617 -6.11 -5.33 4.32
C ILE A 617 -7.41 -5.04 5.06
N LEU A 618 -8.53 -4.89 4.33
CA LEU A 618 -9.85 -4.66 4.91
C LEU A 618 -10.30 -5.78 5.85
N ARG A 619 -9.86 -7.03 5.62
CA ARG A 619 -10.13 -8.17 6.52
C ARG A 619 -9.76 -7.86 7.96
N VAL A 620 -8.64 -7.17 8.12
CA VAL A 620 -8.08 -6.87 9.43
C VAL A 620 -8.79 -5.68 10.08
N LEU A 621 -9.41 -4.79 9.32
CA LEU A 621 -10.08 -3.60 9.85
C LEU A 621 -11.47 -3.86 10.49
N ASN A 622 -11.86 -5.12 10.66
CA ASN A 622 -13.11 -5.56 11.31
C ASN A 622 -13.19 -5.28 12.82
N PHE A 623 -12.27 -4.51 13.40
CA PHE A 623 -12.26 -4.19 14.83
C PHE A 623 -13.41 -3.28 15.27
N SER A 624 -14.00 -2.52 14.34
CA SER A 624 -15.12 -1.62 14.66
C SER A 624 -16.45 -2.24 14.23
N LYS A 625 -17.47 -2.15 15.11
CA LYS A 625 -18.84 -2.62 14.83
C LYS A 625 -19.35 -2.07 13.50
N ASN A 626 -19.09 -0.80 13.20
CA ASN A 626 -19.50 -0.15 11.96
C ASN A 626 -18.83 -0.71 10.71
N VAL A 627 -17.58 -1.15 10.81
CA VAL A 627 -16.87 -1.75 9.66
C VAL A 627 -17.31 -3.20 9.48
N ALA A 628 -17.42 -3.95 10.58
CA ALA A 628 -17.93 -5.31 10.55
C ALA A 628 -19.35 -5.39 9.98
N THR A 629 -20.25 -4.46 10.35
CA THR A 629 -21.62 -4.40 9.80
C THR A 629 -21.62 -4.22 8.29
N VAL A 630 -20.74 -3.37 7.74
CA VAL A 630 -20.61 -3.16 6.28
C VAL A 630 -20.17 -4.45 5.57
N PHE A 631 -19.32 -5.27 6.19
CA PHE A 631 -18.87 -6.54 5.59
C PHE A 631 -19.86 -7.70 5.74
N THR A 632 -20.64 -7.74 6.81
CA THR A 632 -21.71 -8.73 6.97
C THR A 632 -22.91 -8.42 6.11
N LEU A 633 -23.13 -7.14 5.78
CA LEU A 633 -24.29 -6.66 5.04
C LEU A 633 -24.49 -7.38 3.69
N PRO A 634 -23.49 -7.50 2.77
CA PRO A 634 -23.64 -8.26 1.53
C PRO A 634 -24.04 -9.72 1.72
N ARG A 635 -23.50 -10.38 2.75
CA ARG A 635 -23.82 -11.79 3.07
C ARG A 635 -25.26 -11.95 3.53
N LEU A 636 -25.81 -10.96 4.25
CA LEU A 636 -27.19 -10.98 4.73
C LEU A 636 -28.18 -10.67 3.61
N MET A 637 -27.90 -9.66 2.79
CA MET A 637 -28.80 -9.24 1.72
C MET A 637 -28.66 -10.03 0.41
N TYR A 638 -27.77 -11.03 0.33
CA TYR A 638 -27.41 -11.68 -0.94
C TYR A 638 -28.64 -12.14 -1.75
N ARG A 639 -29.67 -12.66 -1.08
CA ARG A 639 -30.89 -13.16 -1.72
C ARG A 639 -31.72 -12.03 -2.35
N GLU A 640 -31.88 -10.92 -1.65
CA GLU A 640 -32.63 -9.75 -2.14
C GLU A 640 -31.83 -8.96 -3.16
N ALA A 641 -30.53 -8.78 -2.92
CA ALA A 641 -29.61 -8.15 -3.85
C ALA A 641 -29.53 -8.91 -5.17
N PHE A 642 -29.55 -10.24 -5.15
CA PHE A 642 -29.60 -11.05 -6.37
C PHE A 642 -30.90 -10.82 -7.16
N GLY A 643 -32.04 -10.74 -6.46
CA GLY A 643 -33.32 -10.39 -7.08
C GLY A 643 -33.31 -9.00 -7.71
N PHE A 644 -32.78 -8.00 -6.99
CA PHE A 644 -32.62 -6.63 -7.48
C PHE A 644 -31.68 -6.54 -8.69
N LEU A 645 -30.52 -7.22 -8.65
CA LEU A 645 -29.57 -7.28 -9.76
C LEU A 645 -30.20 -7.93 -11.01
N THR A 646 -30.99 -8.98 -10.82
CA THR A 646 -31.72 -9.64 -11.91
C THR A 646 -32.73 -8.68 -12.54
N TYR A 647 -33.48 -7.93 -11.73
CA TYR A 647 -34.41 -6.91 -12.22
C TYR A 647 -33.69 -5.78 -12.98
N MET A 648 -32.58 -5.27 -12.43
CA MET A 648 -31.74 -4.27 -13.09
C MET A 648 -31.20 -4.77 -14.43
N PHE A 649 -30.72 -6.01 -14.47
CA PHE A 649 -30.20 -6.61 -15.70
C PHE A 649 -31.29 -6.69 -16.77
N ILE A 650 -32.50 -7.15 -16.43
CA ILE A 650 -33.63 -7.23 -17.38
C ILE A 650 -34.01 -5.84 -17.90
N LEU A 651 -34.08 -4.83 -17.04
CA LEU A 651 -34.38 -3.46 -17.45
C LEU A 651 -33.29 -2.91 -18.39
N LEU A 652 -32.02 -2.99 -17.99
CA LEU A 652 -30.90 -2.50 -18.82
C LEU A 652 -30.85 -3.25 -20.15
N LEU A 653 -31.05 -4.57 -20.16
CA LEU A 653 -31.12 -5.38 -21.37
C LEU A 653 -32.26 -4.91 -22.29
N SER A 654 -33.44 -4.65 -21.72
CA SER A 654 -34.61 -4.18 -22.48
C SER A 654 -34.34 -2.82 -23.13
N PHE A 655 -33.78 -1.86 -22.38
CA PHE A 655 -33.42 -0.55 -22.91
C PHE A 655 -32.25 -0.62 -23.90
N THR A 656 -31.31 -1.56 -23.74
CA THR A 656 -30.19 -1.77 -24.67
C THR A 656 -30.71 -2.28 -26.01
N ILE A 657 -31.56 -3.31 -26.00
CA ILE A 657 -32.18 -3.86 -27.22
C ILE A 657 -33.03 -2.78 -27.91
N CYS A 658 -33.86 -2.07 -27.14
CA CYS A 658 -34.67 -0.97 -27.66
C CYS A 658 -33.80 0.14 -28.29
N GLY A 659 -32.70 0.54 -27.63
CA GLY A 659 -31.78 1.56 -28.13
C GLY A 659 -31.08 1.14 -29.42
N VAL A 660 -30.63 -0.12 -29.51
CA VAL A 660 -30.02 -0.67 -30.74
C VAL A 660 -31.03 -0.69 -31.88
N LEU A 661 -32.27 -1.10 -31.62
CA LEU A 661 -33.32 -1.15 -32.65
C LEU A 661 -33.72 0.23 -33.16
N ILE A 662 -33.78 1.24 -32.28
CA ILE A 662 -34.20 2.60 -32.66
C ILE A 662 -33.04 3.38 -33.30
N PHE A 663 -31.87 3.41 -32.66
CA PHE A 663 -30.76 4.30 -33.04
C PHE A 663 -29.59 3.59 -33.72
N GLY A 664 -29.51 2.26 -33.65
CA GLY A 664 -28.30 1.52 -34.04
C GLY A 664 -27.93 1.64 -35.51
N LYS A 665 -28.90 1.91 -36.40
CA LYS A 665 -28.62 2.17 -37.82
C LYS A 665 -28.01 3.56 -38.07
N HIS A 666 -28.31 4.53 -37.22
CA HIS A 666 -28.01 5.94 -37.46
C HIS A 666 -26.86 6.47 -36.59
N MET A 667 -26.58 5.83 -35.45
CA MET A 667 -25.58 6.28 -34.49
C MET A 667 -24.60 5.17 -34.11
N LYS A 668 -23.29 5.43 -34.25
CA LYS A 668 -22.23 4.49 -33.84
C LYS A 668 -22.35 4.10 -32.37
N SER A 669 -22.72 5.03 -31.51
CA SER A 669 -22.89 4.80 -30.07
C SER A 669 -23.97 3.77 -29.73
N PHE A 670 -24.93 3.53 -30.64
CA PHE A 670 -26.00 2.55 -30.48
C PHE A 670 -25.88 1.34 -31.41
N SER A 671 -24.77 1.24 -32.16
CA SER A 671 -24.60 0.26 -33.25
C SER A 671 -24.52 -1.18 -32.77
N ALA A 672 -23.89 -1.41 -31.62
CA ALA A 672 -23.69 -2.73 -31.04
C ALA A 672 -24.16 -2.75 -29.59
N PHE A 673 -24.47 -3.96 -29.09
CA PHE A 673 -24.89 -4.16 -27.71
C PHE A 673 -23.90 -3.58 -26.69
N LYS A 674 -22.59 -3.77 -26.92
CA LYS A 674 -21.52 -3.29 -26.06
C LYS A 674 -21.49 -1.75 -26.00
N GLU A 675 -21.48 -1.09 -27.15
CA GLU A 675 -21.45 0.37 -27.23
C GLU A 675 -22.69 1.00 -26.60
N THR A 676 -23.87 0.45 -26.90
CA THR A 676 -25.13 0.90 -26.29
C THR A 676 -25.12 0.73 -24.77
N SER A 677 -24.54 -0.36 -24.26
CA SER A 677 -24.44 -0.58 -22.81
C SER A 677 -23.52 0.44 -22.13
N TYR A 678 -22.45 0.89 -22.80
CA TYR A 678 -21.61 1.99 -22.30
C TYR A 678 -22.39 3.30 -22.26
N VAL A 679 -23.11 3.64 -23.33
CA VAL A 679 -23.94 4.85 -23.38
C VAL A 679 -24.97 4.85 -22.26
N LEU A 680 -25.67 3.73 -22.05
CA LEU A 680 -26.65 3.60 -20.97
C LEU A 680 -26.02 3.70 -19.58
N PHE A 681 -24.82 3.15 -19.38
CA PHE A 681 -24.10 3.29 -18.12
C PHE A 681 -23.63 4.73 -17.88
N GLU A 682 -23.12 5.41 -18.91
CA GLU A 682 -22.78 6.84 -18.82
C GLU A 682 -24.00 7.71 -18.50
N LEU A 683 -25.15 7.35 -19.08
CA LEU A 683 -26.44 7.98 -18.81
C LEU A 683 -26.87 7.77 -17.36
N SER A 684 -26.68 6.57 -16.81
CA SER A 684 -26.93 6.23 -15.41
C SER A 684 -26.04 7.02 -14.43
N LEU A 685 -24.81 7.37 -14.82
CA LEU A 685 -23.91 8.20 -14.02
C LEU A 685 -24.27 9.69 -14.07
N GLY A 686 -25.30 10.08 -14.83
CA GLY A 686 -25.76 11.47 -14.92
C GLY A 686 -24.89 12.35 -15.80
N ARG A 687 -24.08 11.77 -16.70
CA ARG A 687 -23.33 12.55 -17.69
C ARG A 687 -24.35 13.33 -18.55
N ALA A 688 -24.24 14.66 -18.54
CA ALA A 688 -25.26 15.55 -19.09
C ALA A 688 -25.51 15.27 -20.58
N PHE A 689 -26.66 14.66 -20.86
CA PHE A 689 -27.13 14.28 -22.18
C PHE A 689 -27.23 15.47 -23.15
N GLY A 690 -27.45 16.68 -22.64
CA GLY A 690 -27.70 17.90 -23.42
C GLY A 690 -26.59 18.29 -24.40
N ASP A 691 -25.32 18.11 -24.02
CA ASP A 691 -24.19 18.58 -24.85
C ASP A 691 -23.62 17.52 -25.80
N VAL A 692 -23.84 16.22 -25.52
CA VAL A 692 -23.13 15.14 -26.24
C VAL A 692 -24.06 14.24 -27.06
N PHE A 693 -25.27 13.94 -26.59
CA PHE A 693 -26.16 12.97 -27.26
C PHE A 693 -27.54 13.52 -27.59
N GLY A 694 -27.96 14.61 -26.93
CA GLY A 694 -29.30 15.17 -27.05
C GLY A 694 -29.60 15.74 -28.44
N GLU A 695 -28.62 16.38 -29.07
CA GLU A 695 -28.79 16.87 -30.44
C GLU A 695 -28.84 15.72 -31.45
N ASP A 696 -27.95 14.74 -31.34
CA ASP A 696 -27.84 13.65 -32.31
C ASP A 696 -29.04 12.69 -32.24
N ILE A 697 -29.51 12.38 -31.04
CA ILE A 697 -30.72 11.55 -30.85
C ILE A 697 -31.97 12.27 -31.37
N LYS A 698 -32.07 13.58 -31.17
CA LYS A 698 -33.17 14.41 -31.70
C LYS A 698 -33.11 14.54 -33.23
N ARG A 699 -31.92 14.50 -33.82
CA ARG A 699 -31.72 14.50 -35.28
C ARG A 699 -32.20 13.20 -35.94
N VAL A 700 -32.05 12.05 -35.28
CA VAL A 700 -32.58 10.77 -35.78
C VAL A 700 -34.10 10.76 -35.70
N ASP A 701 -34.65 10.99 -34.50
CA ASP A 701 -36.09 11.09 -34.31
C ASP A 701 -36.43 12.13 -33.23
N SER A 702 -37.18 13.15 -33.63
CA SER A 702 -37.54 14.28 -32.78
C SER A 702 -38.47 13.93 -31.62
N VAL A 703 -39.18 12.79 -31.67
CA VAL A 703 -40.19 12.37 -30.69
C VAL A 703 -39.70 11.15 -29.92
N LEU A 704 -39.27 10.10 -30.63
CA LEU A 704 -38.88 8.82 -30.02
C LEU A 704 -37.58 8.95 -29.24
N GLY A 705 -36.67 9.82 -29.68
CA GLY A 705 -35.43 10.15 -29.00
C GLY A 705 -35.62 10.67 -27.57
N PRO A 706 -36.29 11.84 -27.40
CA PRO A 706 -36.59 12.39 -26.09
C PRO A 706 -37.45 11.46 -25.22
N LEU A 707 -38.38 10.70 -25.83
CA LEU A 707 -39.22 9.74 -25.10
C LEU A 707 -38.39 8.59 -24.51
N TYR A 708 -37.49 7.99 -25.30
CA TYR A 708 -36.59 6.94 -24.84
C TYR A 708 -35.72 7.43 -23.67
N TYR A 709 -35.14 8.63 -23.81
CA TYR A 709 -34.33 9.23 -22.74
C TYR A 709 -35.15 9.50 -21.47
N ALA A 710 -36.30 10.19 -21.61
CA ALA A 710 -37.13 10.55 -20.47
C ALA A 710 -37.64 9.31 -19.72
N THR A 711 -38.05 8.27 -20.44
CA THR A 711 -38.49 7.01 -19.85
C THR A 711 -37.35 6.26 -19.17
N PHE A 712 -36.17 6.20 -19.78
CA PHE A 712 -35.00 5.59 -19.15
C PHE A 712 -34.61 6.30 -17.86
N VAL A 713 -34.48 7.63 -17.88
CA VAL A 713 -34.10 8.42 -16.70
C VAL A 713 -35.14 8.29 -15.59
N LEU A 714 -36.42 8.35 -15.93
CA LEU A 714 -37.50 8.18 -14.96
C LEU A 714 -37.47 6.78 -14.34
N VAL A 715 -37.37 5.72 -15.14
CA VAL A 715 -37.28 4.34 -14.63
C VAL A 715 -36.01 4.14 -13.80
N PHE A 716 -34.87 4.69 -14.23
CA PHE A 716 -33.61 4.57 -13.51
C PHE A 716 -33.67 5.25 -12.13
N ILE A 717 -34.12 6.51 -12.07
CA ILE A 717 -34.20 7.25 -10.80
C ILE A 717 -35.31 6.67 -9.91
N CYS A 718 -36.53 6.54 -10.45
CA CYS A 718 -37.69 6.15 -9.65
C CYS A 718 -37.64 4.68 -9.21
N CYS A 719 -37.15 3.78 -10.05
CA CYS A 719 -37.10 2.35 -9.72
C CYS A 719 -35.71 1.95 -9.22
N LEU A 720 -34.64 2.12 -10.01
CA LEU A 720 -33.35 1.53 -9.68
C LEU A 720 -32.66 2.21 -8.49
N VAL A 721 -32.59 3.54 -8.47
CA VAL A 721 -31.96 4.27 -7.35
C VAL A 721 -32.78 4.12 -6.08
N ASN A 722 -34.09 4.37 -6.13
CA ASN A 722 -34.93 4.32 -4.93
C ASN A 722 -35.07 2.91 -4.35
N LEU A 723 -35.22 1.86 -5.17
CA LEU A 723 -35.28 0.48 -4.67
C LEU A 723 -33.92 0.05 -4.11
N GLY A 724 -32.81 0.40 -4.76
CA GLY A 724 -31.46 0.09 -4.28
C GLY A 724 -31.17 0.75 -2.93
N VAL A 725 -31.46 2.05 -2.79
CA VAL A 725 -31.30 2.79 -1.53
C VAL A 725 -32.25 2.26 -0.46
N GLY A 726 -33.51 1.98 -0.80
CA GLY A 726 -34.48 1.41 0.14
C GLY A 726 -34.05 0.06 0.70
N MET A 727 -33.59 -0.85 -0.16
CA MET A 727 -33.04 -2.15 0.23
C MET A 727 -31.83 -1.99 1.16
N LEU A 728 -30.87 -1.13 0.79
CA LEU A 728 -29.68 -0.85 1.60
C LEU A 728 -30.04 -0.28 2.97
N CYS A 729 -30.94 0.70 3.02
CA CYS A 729 -31.38 1.33 4.27
C CYS A 729 -32.09 0.33 5.20
N ASN A 730 -32.92 -0.56 4.66
CA ASN A 730 -33.65 -1.57 5.44
C ASN A 730 -32.68 -2.59 6.08
N TRP A 731 -31.72 -3.09 5.30
CA TRP A 731 -30.74 -4.04 5.84
C TRP A 731 -29.70 -3.37 6.75
N LEU A 732 -29.35 -2.11 6.48
CA LEU A 732 -28.47 -1.34 7.35
C LEU A 732 -29.14 -1.08 8.71
N SER A 733 -30.42 -0.71 8.73
CA SER A 733 -31.17 -0.51 9.99
C SER A 733 -31.26 -1.82 10.78
N TYR A 734 -31.54 -2.94 10.10
CA TYR A 734 -31.53 -4.27 10.72
C TYR A 734 -30.17 -4.61 11.36
N CYS A 735 -29.07 -4.36 10.66
CA CYS A 735 -27.71 -4.60 11.17
C CYS A 735 -27.35 -3.68 12.35
N GLN A 736 -27.93 -2.49 12.44
CA GLN A 736 -27.70 -1.59 13.57
C GLN A 736 -28.45 -2.03 14.82
N THR A 737 -29.63 -2.64 14.65
CA THR A 737 -30.49 -3.12 15.76
C THR A 737 -30.21 -4.54 16.22
N SER A 738 -29.55 -5.37 15.40
CA SER A 738 -29.25 -6.76 15.74
C SER A 738 -27.91 -6.89 16.47
N ASP A 739 -27.92 -7.68 17.55
CA ASP A 739 -26.71 -8.05 18.29
C ASP A 739 -26.04 -9.34 17.77
N ASP A 740 -26.63 -9.97 16.75
CA ASP A 740 -26.16 -11.21 16.11
C ASP A 740 -24.91 -11.01 15.22
N ILE A 741 -24.41 -9.79 15.11
CA ILE A 741 -23.19 -9.51 14.35
C ILE A 741 -22.00 -9.89 15.22
N GLU A 742 -21.28 -10.94 14.80
CA GLU A 742 -19.96 -11.33 15.33
C GLU A 742 -18.96 -10.18 15.13
N VAL A 743 -19.02 -9.18 16.00
CA VAL A 743 -18.01 -8.14 16.13
C VAL A 743 -17.02 -8.63 17.16
N ASP A 744 -15.75 -8.75 16.75
CA ASP A 744 -14.65 -8.99 17.68
C ASP A 744 -14.36 -7.72 18.50
N THR A 745 -15.33 -7.29 19.31
CA THR A 745 -15.24 -6.13 20.23
C THR A 745 -14.03 -6.27 21.16
N ALA A 746 -13.75 -7.49 21.60
CA ALA A 746 -12.56 -7.84 22.39
C ALA A 746 -11.23 -7.52 21.66
N MET A 747 -11.21 -7.59 20.33
CA MET A 747 -10.04 -7.26 19.54
C MET A 747 -9.90 -5.74 19.37
N GLY A 748 -11.00 -5.02 19.12
CA GLY A 748 -11.03 -3.56 19.14
C GLY A 748 -10.53 -2.99 20.47
N ASP A 749 -11.00 -3.55 21.58
CA ASP A 749 -10.52 -3.20 22.92
C ASP A 749 -9.05 -3.54 23.11
N TYR A 750 -8.56 -4.67 22.58
CA TYR A 750 -7.14 -4.98 22.59
C TYR A 750 -6.31 -3.97 21.79
N PHE A 751 -6.68 -3.65 20.54
CA PHE A 751 -5.97 -2.65 19.73
C PHE A 751 -5.97 -1.29 20.41
N TRP A 752 -7.12 -0.87 20.94
CA TRP A 752 -7.27 0.41 21.59
C TRP A 752 -6.56 0.48 22.94
N ASN A 753 -6.58 -0.60 23.73
CA ASN A 753 -5.84 -0.69 24.97
C ASN A 753 -4.34 -0.86 24.73
N SER A 754 -3.93 -1.55 23.67
CA SER A 754 -2.52 -1.65 23.25
C SER A 754 -2.02 -0.30 22.73
N PHE A 755 -2.85 0.45 21.99
CA PHE A 755 -2.58 1.82 21.55
C PHE A 755 -2.51 2.80 22.72
N ARG A 756 -3.48 2.78 23.66
CA ARG A 756 -3.45 3.57 24.90
C ARG A 756 -2.26 3.20 25.79
N SER A 757 -1.94 1.91 25.85
CA SER A 757 -0.76 1.38 26.53
C SER A 757 0.51 1.89 25.84
N LEU A 758 0.57 1.92 24.52
CA LEU A 758 1.68 2.47 23.73
C LEU A 758 1.81 3.99 23.98
N LEU A 759 0.70 4.71 24.04
CA LEU A 759 0.63 6.13 24.39
C LEU A 759 0.85 6.44 25.88
N GLY A 760 0.92 5.43 26.75
CA GLY A 760 1.09 5.60 28.19
C GLY A 760 -0.10 6.25 28.92
N MET A 761 -1.26 6.34 28.27
CA MET A 761 -2.51 6.87 28.82
C MET A 761 -3.25 5.78 29.60
N ARG A 762 -2.64 5.26 30.66
CA ARG A 762 -3.33 4.38 31.60
C ARG A 762 -4.06 5.27 32.60
N HIS A 763 -5.35 5.51 32.36
CA HIS A 763 -6.25 5.87 33.45
C HIS A 763 -6.69 4.55 34.07
N GLU A 764 -5.92 4.10 35.05
CA GLU A 764 -6.45 3.14 36.01
C GLU A 764 -7.47 3.97 36.79
N THR A 765 -8.74 3.84 36.43
CA THR A 765 -9.81 4.30 37.31
C THR A 765 -9.60 3.50 38.59
N GLN A 766 -8.95 4.11 39.59
CA GLN A 766 -9.13 3.70 40.96
C GLN A 766 -10.59 4.03 41.26
N VAL A 767 -11.49 3.15 40.85
CA VAL A 767 -12.65 2.92 41.68
C VAL A 767 -12.05 2.32 42.95
N PHE A 768 -11.97 3.14 43.99
CA PHE A 768 -11.85 2.63 45.34
C PHE A 768 -13.14 1.83 45.57
N ASP A 769 -13.14 0.55 45.21
CA ASP A 769 -14.08 -0.40 45.78
C ASP A 769 -13.58 -0.66 47.20
N ASP A 770 -13.95 0.24 48.12
CA ASP A 770 -14.07 -0.09 49.53
C ASP A 770 -15.25 -1.05 49.64
N GLU A 771 -15.02 -2.35 49.43
CA GLU A 771 -15.75 -3.50 49.98
C GLU A 771 -15.39 -4.77 49.19
N ALA A 772 -14.32 -5.45 49.62
CA ALA A 772 -14.29 -6.89 49.45
C ALA A 772 -15.33 -7.46 50.43
N PRO A 773 -16.30 -8.28 49.99
CA PRO A 773 -17.24 -8.90 50.93
C PRO A 773 -16.44 -9.69 51.97
N LEU A 774 -16.72 -9.41 53.25
CA LEU A 774 -16.10 -10.12 54.36
C LEU A 774 -16.37 -11.63 54.20
N PRO A 775 -15.44 -12.51 54.59
CA PRO A 775 -15.65 -13.95 54.57
C PRO A 775 -16.95 -14.31 55.30
N ASP A 776 -17.75 -15.23 54.75
CA ASP A 776 -19.10 -15.58 55.24
C ASP A 776 -19.18 -15.82 56.77
N HIS A 777 -18.10 -16.33 57.37
CA HIS A 777 -17.97 -16.50 58.82
C HIS A 777 -18.11 -15.20 59.63
N TYR A 778 -17.60 -14.08 59.12
CA TYR A 778 -17.73 -12.79 59.80
C TYR A 778 -19.15 -12.23 59.70
N ILE A 779 -19.85 -12.49 58.58
CA ILE A 779 -21.24 -12.07 58.39
C ILE A 779 -22.15 -12.82 59.37
N ASP A 780 -22.01 -14.14 59.48
CA ASP A 780 -22.77 -14.95 60.43
C ASP A 780 -22.55 -14.52 61.89
N GLU A 781 -21.31 -14.22 62.28
CA GLU A 781 -21.01 -13.73 63.63
C GLU A 781 -21.65 -12.37 63.91
N THR A 782 -21.63 -11.44 62.94
CA THR A 782 -22.35 -10.16 63.07
C THR A 782 -23.86 -10.33 63.10
N ILE A 783 -24.45 -11.20 62.28
CA ILE A 783 -25.90 -11.45 62.28
C ILE A 783 -26.31 -12.01 63.65
N GLN A 784 -25.57 -12.98 64.18
CA GLN A 784 -25.86 -13.58 65.48
C GLN A 784 -25.74 -12.57 66.63
N ARG A 785 -24.75 -11.67 66.57
CA ARG A 785 -24.63 -10.55 67.52
C ARG A 785 -25.80 -9.59 67.41
N THR A 786 -26.23 -9.28 66.20
CA THR A 786 -27.32 -8.32 65.95
C THR A 786 -28.66 -8.88 66.42
N GLU A 787 -28.92 -10.18 66.20
CA GLU A 787 -30.10 -10.87 66.75
C GLU A 787 -30.12 -10.89 68.28
N SER A 788 -28.96 -11.11 68.92
CA SER A 788 -28.86 -11.07 70.39
C SER A 788 -29.16 -9.68 70.96
N VAL A 789 -28.71 -8.63 70.28
CA VAL A 789 -28.99 -7.24 70.68
C VAL A 789 -30.46 -6.89 70.44
N LEU A 790 -31.04 -7.35 69.33
CA LEU A 790 -32.47 -7.17 69.04
C LEU A 790 -33.36 -7.85 70.09
N GLN A 791 -33.01 -9.06 70.55
CA GLN A 791 -33.74 -9.71 71.64
C GLN A 791 -33.66 -8.95 72.96
N GLU A 792 -32.49 -8.39 73.29
CA GLU A 792 -32.32 -7.62 74.52
C GLU A 792 -33.08 -6.28 74.44
N VAL A 793 -33.09 -5.64 73.27
CA VAL A 793 -33.91 -4.45 73.00
C VAL A 793 -35.38 -4.79 73.15
N ASP A 794 -35.85 -5.88 72.54
CA ASP A 794 -37.28 -6.27 72.59
C ASP A 794 -37.75 -6.59 74.01
N ARG A 795 -36.87 -7.18 74.83
CA ARG A 795 -37.08 -7.40 76.25
C ARG A 795 -37.15 -6.08 77.03
N VAL A 796 -36.32 -5.09 76.70
CA VAL A 796 -36.34 -3.75 77.30
C VAL A 796 -37.59 -2.97 76.87
N THR A 797 -38.00 -3.03 75.60
CA THR A 797 -39.26 -2.43 75.13
C THR A 797 -40.46 -3.09 75.80
N GLY A 798 -40.45 -4.41 75.97
CA GLY A 798 -41.48 -5.13 76.72
C GLY A 798 -41.57 -4.72 78.19
N LEU A 799 -40.43 -4.44 78.83
CA LEU A 799 -40.38 -3.89 80.19
C LEU A 799 -40.88 -2.44 80.25
N MET A 800 -40.48 -1.59 79.29
CA MET A 800 -40.95 -0.21 79.17
C MET A 800 -42.46 -0.14 79.00
N TYR A 801 -43.02 -0.97 78.14
CA TYR A 801 -44.47 -1.07 77.92
C TYR A 801 -45.20 -1.49 79.20
N LYS A 802 -44.58 -2.38 80.00
CA LYS A 802 -45.10 -2.83 81.30
C LYS A 802 -45.05 -1.73 82.38
N PHE A 803 -44.11 -0.80 82.28
CA PHE A 803 -44.02 0.38 83.15
C PHE A 803 -45.00 1.48 82.72
N GLU A 804 -45.20 1.70 81.42
CA GLU A 804 -46.15 2.68 80.90
C GLU A 804 -47.62 2.34 81.21
N CYS A 805 -47.96 1.05 81.30
CA CYS A 805 -49.32 0.62 81.69
C CYS A 805 -49.64 0.79 83.20
N ARG A 806 -48.68 1.19 84.05
CA ARG A 806 -48.94 1.53 85.46
C ARG A 806 -48.83 3.05 85.65
N GLY A 807 -49.98 3.72 85.60
CA GLY A 807 -50.11 5.16 85.66
C GLY A 807 -49.37 5.84 86.82
N PHE A 808 -48.75 6.98 86.50
CA PHE A 808 -48.14 7.91 87.45
C PHE A 808 -49.20 8.72 88.23
N PRO A 809 -49.04 8.89 89.56
CA PRO A 809 -49.56 10.04 90.27
C PRO A 809 -48.52 11.18 90.32
N GLU A 810 -49.02 12.41 90.17
CA GLU A 810 -48.32 13.69 90.18
C GLU A 810 -47.35 13.89 91.37
N LEU A 811 -46.23 14.61 91.16
CA LEU A 811 -45.57 15.36 92.23
C LEU A 811 -44.84 16.61 91.72
N LYS A 812 -45.10 17.71 92.43
CA LYS A 812 -44.85 19.11 92.09
C LYS A 812 -43.38 19.52 92.14
N VAL A 813 -43.00 20.37 91.19
CA VAL A 813 -41.75 21.13 91.12
C VAL A 813 -41.80 22.29 92.12
N LYS A 814 -40.69 22.52 92.85
CA LYS A 814 -40.41 23.81 93.49
C LYS A 814 -38.93 24.15 93.33
N ASP A 815 -38.69 25.31 92.74
CA ASP A 815 -37.40 25.88 92.35
C ASP A 815 -36.45 26.11 93.53
N THR A 816 -35.15 26.03 93.27
CA THR A 816 -34.22 27.16 93.50
C THR A 816 -32.84 26.91 92.87
N ALA A 817 -32.29 28.00 92.34
CA ALA A 817 -31.13 28.11 91.48
C ALA A 817 -29.78 28.00 92.19
N GLY A 818 -28.71 27.86 91.40
CA GLY A 818 -27.37 28.27 91.82
C GLY A 818 -26.25 27.57 91.08
N GLY A 819 -25.74 28.20 90.02
CA GLY A 819 -24.77 27.63 89.10
C GLY A 819 -23.35 27.41 89.63
N SER A 820 -22.73 26.37 89.10
CA SER A 820 -21.31 26.19 88.74
C SER A 820 -21.30 24.84 88.01
N GLY A 821 -20.55 24.55 86.95
CA GLY A 821 -19.27 25.05 86.50
C GLY A 821 -18.51 23.82 86.00
N LEU A 822 -18.13 23.86 84.71
CA LEU A 822 -17.00 23.18 84.08
C LEU A 822 -17.01 21.64 83.86
N LYS A 823 -16.79 21.33 82.56
CA LYS A 823 -15.89 20.32 81.94
C LYS A 823 -16.22 18.86 82.23
N ILE A 824 -16.46 18.01 81.24
CA ILE A 824 -15.83 17.87 79.91
C ILE A 824 -16.89 17.70 78.83
#